data_AF-A0A220VFY3-F1
#
_entry.id   AF-A0A220VFY3-F1
#
_cell.length_a   1.000
_cell.length_b   1.000
_cell.length_c   1.000
_cell.angle_alpha   90.00
_cell.angle_beta   90.00
_cell.angle_gamma   90.00
#
_symmetry.space_group_name_H-M   'P 1'
#
loop_
_entity.id
_entity.type
_entity.pdbx_description
1 polymer ?
#
loop_
_entity_poly.entity_id
_entity_poly.type
_entity_poly.pdbx_seq_one_letter_code
_entity_poly.pdbx_strand_id
1 'polypeptide(L)'
;MVEFKFSHLKNWLITFAIGIPLSASAANTESDIKVNKPSSNTISHLNCPAQFFPFQVKNDSGENAYILFRVGVNGKEGLLDMSNKNIGVFKGISSSMIMKDFETKIDKDNKDTLFCLPPSSGRMYVSFDKSLIDSRDIYIKDHGTNFSDPTIEAQTMYDKVEFTFNQAGAWTNITSVDFFSAPITISQKGHTTGLSQPRDMIIKRFSTMFAPTIGITNYSNDYYFWKKLFYLSHNDNQILRIKGGKFISKDYDSSDNITNIWDSYRTKPLQIDVSEQLENEYSKPLLNHQPTVSGYSVSYNGQEVIMFTLGDGKTIGFLKPNDASEFFSGAGLKSTAYINGQLTTIGTEPLSQGRTNVTALLERNITSAYDAGLLPTYEKLGRSFFELNKQNYYKKDDPYGPHYDLYAKALHSFGANTYAFAYDDALGQDGTIHTPYDNINQHPINIIFHPLVSKSNDIMPVNTQAVESSYSNKELTIKIPKPIGPAQSAKVEGLELRFGNKGDYIKGSCVKNECEWKFNVEDLPNPSENQSYMLSIRTLGKDIENGNNVIGDAVPAYISAPNDLIKNYGHYSVMLPAGYSYASDNIREPNVMLPMNEIIQFSITSPKSGTRVCTIQTSTDYKNPTANIVGNNDCYIATGANGYIGIGAF
;
A
#
# COMPACT_ATOMS: atom_id res chain seq x y z
N MET A 1 -37.30 -45.63 -8.01
CA MET A 1 -38.17 -44.57 -7.48
C MET A 1 -38.23 -44.75 -5.98
N VAL A 2 -37.63 -43.82 -5.24
CA VAL A 2 -37.69 -43.76 -3.78
C VAL A 2 -38.32 -42.41 -3.45
N GLU A 3 -39.46 -42.46 -2.77
CA GLU A 3 -40.33 -41.33 -2.45
C GLU A 3 -39.98 -40.86 -1.03
N PHE A 4 -39.56 -39.59 -0.88
CA PHE A 4 -39.38 -38.97 0.43
C PHE A 4 -40.60 -38.09 0.74
N LYS A 5 -41.37 -38.46 1.77
CA LYS A 5 -42.46 -37.66 2.33
C LYS A 5 -41.92 -36.73 3.41
N PHE A 6 -42.01 -35.42 3.19
CA PHE A 6 -41.83 -34.42 4.24
C PHE A 6 -43.20 -33.98 4.76
N SER A 7 -43.52 -34.36 6.00
CA SER A 7 -44.66 -33.82 6.73
C SER A 7 -44.17 -32.68 7.65
N HIS A 8 -44.78 -31.50 7.48
CA HIS A 8 -44.66 -30.26 8.28
C HIS A 8 -43.83 -29.13 7.69
N LEU A 9 -44.39 -28.45 6.67
CA LEU A 9 -44.20 -27.01 6.48
C LEU A 9 -45.56 -26.38 6.15
N LYS A 10 -46.11 -25.61 7.09
CA LYS A 10 -47.27 -24.75 6.89
C LYS A 10 -46.78 -23.36 6.45
N ASN A 11 -47.44 -22.85 5.41
CA ASN A 11 -47.56 -21.45 5.03
C ASN A 11 -46.31 -20.72 4.51
N TRP A 12 -45.99 -20.92 3.22
CA TRP A 12 -45.48 -19.84 2.36
C TRP A 12 -46.26 -19.82 1.05
N LEU A 13 -46.89 -18.68 0.77
CA LEU A 13 -47.59 -18.38 -0.47
C LEU A 13 -46.53 -18.10 -1.54
N ILE A 14 -46.39 -18.96 -2.56
CA ILE A 14 -45.51 -18.71 -3.71
C ILE A 14 -46.41 -18.41 -4.92
N THR A 15 -46.36 -17.16 -5.37
CA THR A 15 -46.98 -16.72 -6.62
C THR A 15 -46.10 -17.16 -7.79
N PHE A 16 -46.61 -18.08 -8.63
CA PHE A 16 -45.98 -18.42 -9.91
C PHE A 16 -46.52 -17.48 -11.01
N ALA A 17 -45.63 -16.67 -11.60
CA ALA A 17 -45.88 -16.01 -12.87
C ALA A 17 -45.43 -16.94 -13.99
N ILE A 18 -46.40 -17.44 -14.77
CA ILE A 18 -46.18 -18.27 -15.96
C ILE A 18 -45.98 -17.34 -17.16
N GLY A 19 -44.76 -17.32 -17.70
CA GLY A 19 -44.45 -16.66 -18.98
C GLY A 19 -44.48 -17.67 -20.12
N ILE A 20 -45.43 -17.50 -21.03
CA ILE A 20 -45.64 -18.28 -22.27
C ILE A 20 -44.58 -17.88 -23.33
N PRO A 21 -44.01 -18.81 -24.12
CA PRO A 21 -43.16 -18.45 -25.25
C PRO A 21 -44.00 -18.11 -26.48
N LEU A 22 -43.76 -16.94 -27.08
CA LEU A 22 -44.22 -16.64 -28.43
C LEU A 22 -43.06 -16.82 -29.41
N SER A 23 -43.17 -17.86 -30.22
CA SER A 23 -42.41 -18.07 -31.45
C SER A 23 -42.96 -17.16 -32.56
N ALA A 24 -42.08 -16.44 -33.26
CA ALA A 24 -42.36 -15.91 -34.58
C ALA A 24 -41.15 -16.14 -35.49
N SER A 25 -41.38 -16.89 -36.56
CA SER A 25 -40.47 -17.06 -37.68
C SER A 25 -40.48 -15.82 -38.56
N ALA A 26 -39.32 -15.37 -39.02
CA ALA A 26 -39.22 -14.54 -40.22
C ALA A 26 -38.00 -14.98 -41.03
N ALA A 27 -38.23 -15.08 -42.34
CA ALA A 27 -37.38 -15.69 -43.34
C ALA A 27 -36.22 -14.79 -43.80
N ASN A 28 -35.25 -15.46 -44.42
CA ASN A 28 -34.02 -15.03 -45.08
C ASN A 28 -34.08 -13.72 -45.87
N THR A 29 -32.96 -12.99 -45.82
CA THR A 29 -32.26 -12.52 -47.04
C THR A 29 -30.75 -12.55 -46.80
N GLU A 30 -30.06 -13.34 -47.61
CA GLU A 30 -28.61 -13.44 -47.73
C GLU A 30 -28.01 -12.12 -48.21
N SER A 31 -26.93 -11.67 -47.56
CA SER A 31 -25.90 -10.88 -48.21
C SER A 31 -24.53 -11.40 -47.78
N ASP A 32 -23.81 -11.96 -48.75
CA ASP A 32 -22.45 -12.45 -48.63
C ASP A 32 -21.48 -11.33 -48.25
N ILE A 33 -21.14 -11.24 -46.97
CA ILE A 33 -19.93 -10.56 -46.52
C ILE A 33 -18.94 -11.64 -46.08
N LYS A 34 -17.98 -11.96 -46.95
CA LYS A 34 -16.78 -12.72 -46.59
C LYS A 34 -15.94 -11.91 -45.60
N VAL A 35 -16.29 -11.99 -44.32
CA VAL A 35 -15.38 -11.62 -43.23
C VAL A 35 -14.33 -12.73 -43.17
N ASN A 36 -13.10 -12.41 -43.56
CA ASN A 36 -11.95 -13.26 -43.29
C ASN A 36 -11.84 -13.40 -41.76
N LYS A 37 -12.38 -14.49 -41.23
CA LYS A 37 -12.24 -14.89 -39.83
C LYS A 37 -10.73 -15.03 -39.59
N PRO A 38 -10.09 -14.20 -38.76
CA PRO A 38 -8.69 -14.41 -38.44
C PRO A 38 -8.60 -15.83 -37.88
N SER A 39 -7.69 -16.62 -38.43
CA SER A 39 -7.39 -17.96 -37.95
C SER A 39 -7.13 -17.84 -36.45
N SER A 40 -8.10 -18.25 -35.64
CA SER A 40 -7.90 -18.43 -34.22
C SER A 40 -6.82 -19.49 -34.11
N ASN A 41 -5.58 -19.05 -33.88
CA ASN A 41 -4.60 -19.88 -33.20
C ASN A 41 -5.22 -20.19 -31.85
N THR A 42 -6.06 -21.22 -31.80
CA THR A 42 -6.43 -21.93 -30.59
C THR A 42 -5.11 -22.40 -30.03
N ILE A 43 -4.53 -21.58 -29.15
CA ILE A 43 -3.57 -22.02 -28.16
C ILE A 43 -4.23 -23.27 -27.62
N SER A 44 -3.65 -24.44 -27.90
CA SER A 44 -4.06 -25.69 -27.30
C SER A 44 -3.99 -25.44 -25.80
N HIS A 45 -5.14 -25.15 -25.20
CA HIS A 45 -5.23 -24.75 -23.80
C HIS A 45 -4.50 -25.83 -23.01
N LEU A 46 -3.37 -25.46 -22.42
CA LEU A 46 -2.73 -26.24 -21.39
C LEU A 46 -3.78 -26.30 -20.28
N ASN A 47 -4.55 -27.39 -20.27
CA ASN A 47 -5.58 -27.62 -19.27
C ASN A 47 -4.93 -28.47 -18.19
N CYS A 48 -5.01 -28.00 -16.94
CA CYS A 48 -4.69 -28.85 -15.82
C CYS A 48 -5.59 -30.09 -15.81
N PRO A 49 -5.11 -31.23 -15.29
CA PRO A 49 -5.98 -32.37 -15.04
C PRO A 49 -7.16 -31.96 -14.17
N ALA A 50 -8.29 -32.67 -14.30
CA ALA A 50 -9.42 -32.47 -13.41
C ALA A 50 -8.95 -32.55 -11.94
N GLN A 51 -9.52 -31.71 -11.06
CA GLN A 51 -9.17 -31.60 -9.63
C GLN A 51 -7.87 -30.85 -9.30
N PHE A 52 -7.19 -30.25 -10.27
CA PHE A 52 -6.07 -29.35 -10.02
C PHE A 52 -6.49 -27.89 -10.21
N PHE A 53 -5.84 -26.99 -9.46
CA PHE A 53 -6.04 -25.55 -9.59
C PHE A 53 -4.98 -24.95 -10.54
N PRO A 54 -5.38 -24.42 -11.71
CA PRO A 54 -4.44 -23.80 -12.65
C PRO A 54 -3.93 -22.41 -12.20
N PHE A 55 -2.61 -22.30 -12.05
CA PHE A 55 -1.85 -21.05 -11.84
C PHE A 55 -1.10 -20.71 -13.12
N GLN A 56 -1.57 -19.69 -13.84
CA GLN A 56 -0.93 -19.16 -15.04
C GLN A 56 0.02 -18.04 -14.65
N VAL A 57 1.33 -18.29 -14.65
CA VAL A 57 2.35 -17.34 -14.20
C VAL A 57 3.06 -16.70 -15.38
N LYS A 58 3.16 -15.37 -15.36
CA LYS A 58 3.92 -14.58 -16.30
C LYS A 58 5.01 -13.78 -15.59
N ASN A 59 6.22 -13.84 -16.13
CA ASN A 59 7.36 -13.11 -15.58
C ASN A 59 7.67 -11.87 -16.45
N ASP A 60 7.14 -10.72 -16.06
CA ASP A 60 7.44 -9.42 -16.67
C ASP A 60 8.41 -8.59 -15.81
N SER A 61 9.11 -9.24 -14.86
CA SER A 61 9.93 -8.53 -13.87
C SER A 61 11.20 -7.90 -14.45
N GLY A 62 11.64 -8.37 -15.62
CA GLY A 62 12.94 -8.04 -16.23
C GLY A 62 14.07 -8.96 -15.77
N GLU A 63 13.83 -9.82 -14.78
CA GLU A 63 14.81 -10.75 -14.20
C GLU A 63 14.32 -12.19 -14.24
N ASN A 64 15.23 -13.16 -14.09
CA ASN A 64 14.83 -14.55 -13.90
C ASN A 64 14.08 -14.68 -12.56
N ALA A 65 12.96 -15.41 -12.56
CA ALA A 65 12.20 -15.72 -11.35
C ALA A 65 12.40 -17.18 -10.95
N TYR A 66 12.44 -17.47 -9.66
CA TYR A 66 12.50 -18.82 -9.10
C TYR A 66 11.31 -19.02 -8.18
N ILE A 67 10.51 -20.06 -8.46
CA ILE A 67 9.27 -20.32 -7.75
C ILE A 67 9.39 -21.57 -6.89
N LEU A 68 8.97 -21.47 -5.62
CA LEU A 68 8.84 -22.59 -4.71
C LEU A 68 7.42 -22.64 -4.13
N PHE A 69 6.80 -23.81 -4.15
CA PHE A 69 5.52 -24.04 -3.48
C PHE A 69 5.74 -24.80 -2.18
N ARG A 70 5.47 -24.14 -1.05
CA ARG A 70 5.43 -24.77 0.27
C ARG A 70 3.99 -24.89 0.72
N VAL A 71 3.55 -26.09 1.06
CA VAL A 71 2.14 -26.38 1.30
C VAL A 71 1.92 -27.33 2.48
N GLY A 72 0.75 -27.21 3.10
CA GLY A 72 0.14 -28.17 3.99
C GLY A 72 -0.87 -29.05 3.25
N VAL A 73 -0.76 -30.37 3.42
CA VAL A 73 -1.74 -31.36 2.94
C VAL A 73 -2.07 -32.30 4.08
N ASN A 74 -3.34 -32.37 4.47
CA ASN A 74 -3.83 -33.24 5.55
C ASN A 74 -3.03 -33.06 6.87
N GLY A 75 -2.74 -31.81 7.23
CA GLY A 75 -1.98 -31.46 8.44
C GLY A 75 -0.47 -31.74 8.38
N LYS A 76 0.07 -32.15 7.22
CA LYS A 76 1.51 -32.33 7.00
C LYS A 76 2.08 -31.24 6.11
N GLU A 77 3.20 -30.65 6.51
CA GLU A 77 3.94 -29.72 5.68
C GLU A 77 4.80 -30.43 4.63
N GLY A 78 4.97 -29.79 3.48
CA GLY A 78 5.73 -30.32 2.34
C GLY A 78 5.98 -29.27 1.27
N LEU A 79 6.64 -29.72 0.21
CA LEU A 79 6.87 -28.96 -1.02
C LEU A 79 6.09 -29.61 -2.17
N LEU A 80 5.76 -28.83 -3.20
CA LEU A 80 5.27 -29.40 -4.46
C LEU A 80 6.44 -29.58 -5.42
N ASP A 81 6.67 -30.82 -5.83
CA ASP A 81 7.57 -31.15 -6.93
C ASP A 81 6.87 -30.85 -8.26
N MET A 82 7.44 -29.91 -9.02
CA MET A 82 6.92 -29.44 -10.31
C MET A 82 7.65 -30.06 -11.52
N SER A 83 8.59 -30.99 -11.29
CA SER A 83 9.40 -31.60 -12.37
C SER A 83 8.57 -32.35 -13.41
N ASN A 84 7.39 -32.85 -13.05
CA ASN A 84 6.48 -33.53 -13.95
C ASN A 84 5.58 -32.54 -14.70
N LYS A 85 6.15 -31.83 -15.68
CA LYS A 85 5.41 -30.89 -16.56
C LYS A 85 4.57 -29.86 -15.77
N ASN A 86 5.12 -29.34 -14.67
CA ASN A 86 4.46 -28.38 -13.78
C ASN A 86 3.15 -28.87 -13.12
N ILE A 87 2.95 -30.19 -13.04
CA ILE A 87 1.88 -30.79 -12.24
C ILE A 87 2.42 -31.07 -10.85
N GLY A 88 1.90 -30.36 -9.85
CA GLY A 88 2.41 -30.42 -8.49
C GLY A 88 2.18 -31.77 -7.82
N VAL A 89 3.26 -32.40 -7.38
CA VAL A 89 3.22 -33.62 -6.55
C VAL A 89 3.72 -33.30 -5.15
N PHE A 90 2.87 -33.49 -4.14
CA PHE A 90 3.24 -33.26 -2.75
C PHE A 90 4.38 -34.19 -2.29
N LYS A 91 5.43 -33.60 -1.73
CA LYS A 91 6.51 -34.29 -1.02
C LYS A 91 6.58 -33.74 0.40
N GLY A 92 6.32 -34.58 1.39
CA GLY A 92 6.45 -34.19 2.80
C GLY A 92 7.90 -33.85 3.14
N ILE A 93 8.09 -32.84 4.01
CA ILE A 93 9.43 -32.40 4.43
C ILE A 93 10.19 -33.57 5.09
N SER A 94 11.46 -33.75 4.72
CA SER A 94 12.37 -34.73 5.34
C SER A 94 13.76 -34.12 5.51
N SER A 95 14.56 -34.67 6.42
CA SER A 95 15.91 -34.16 6.70
C SER A 95 16.90 -34.28 5.53
N SER A 96 16.59 -35.14 4.55
CA SER A 96 17.38 -35.30 3.32
C SER A 96 16.91 -34.41 2.17
N MET A 97 15.82 -33.66 2.36
CA MET A 97 15.25 -32.81 1.31
C MET A 97 16.12 -31.58 1.08
N ILE A 98 16.37 -31.26 -0.19
CA ILE A 98 17.04 -30.02 -0.60
C ILE A 98 15.97 -29.16 -1.28
N MET A 99 15.54 -28.07 -0.64
CA MET A 99 14.42 -27.27 -1.17
C MET A 99 14.70 -26.69 -2.56
N LYS A 100 15.96 -26.40 -2.88
CA LYS A 100 16.40 -25.93 -4.20
C LYS A 100 16.03 -26.89 -5.35
N ASP A 101 15.94 -28.19 -5.07
CA ASP A 101 15.55 -29.20 -6.07
C ASP A 101 14.06 -29.10 -6.44
N PHE A 102 13.27 -28.35 -5.66
CA PHE A 102 11.84 -28.12 -5.88
C PHE A 102 11.54 -26.75 -6.51
N GLU A 103 12.55 -25.90 -6.68
CA GLU A 103 12.37 -24.61 -7.31
C GLU A 103 12.19 -24.77 -8.83
N THR A 104 11.26 -24.00 -9.38
CA THR A 104 11.08 -23.88 -10.83
C THR A 104 11.55 -22.52 -11.29
N LYS A 105 12.55 -22.50 -12.19
CA LYS A 105 13.01 -21.26 -12.83
C LYS A 105 12.06 -20.85 -13.95
N ILE A 106 11.71 -19.57 -13.99
CA ILE A 106 10.99 -18.91 -15.09
C ILE A 106 11.91 -17.81 -15.64
N ASP A 107 12.32 -17.96 -16.90
CA ASP A 107 13.20 -16.97 -17.54
C ASP A 107 12.52 -15.61 -17.69
N LYS A 108 13.33 -14.54 -17.68
CA LYS A 108 12.89 -13.13 -17.78
C LYS A 108 12.10 -12.76 -19.03
N ASP A 109 12.19 -13.57 -20.08
CA ASP A 109 11.50 -13.38 -21.36
C ASP A 109 10.38 -14.42 -21.58
N ASN A 110 10.06 -15.21 -20.54
CA ASN A 110 9.08 -16.27 -20.66
C ASN A 110 7.66 -15.68 -20.65
N LYS A 111 6.92 -15.94 -21.73
CA LYS A 111 5.61 -15.32 -21.95
C LYS A 111 4.55 -15.84 -20.98
N ASP A 112 4.61 -17.11 -20.59
CA ASP A 112 3.56 -17.76 -19.79
C ASP A 112 3.96 -19.18 -19.33
N THR A 113 3.81 -19.49 -18.03
CA THR A 113 4.03 -20.84 -17.44
C THR A 113 2.81 -21.27 -16.65
N LEU A 114 2.22 -22.40 -17.00
CA LEU A 114 1.12 -22.99 -16.24
C LEU A 114 1.64 -23.95 -15.17
N PHE A 115 1.19 -23.79 -13.93
CA PHE A 115 1.31 -24.75 -12.84
C PHE A 115 -0.06 -25.32 -12.48
N CYS A 116 -0.10 -26.60 -12.15
CA CYS A 116 -1.33 -27.29 -11.74
C CYS A 116 -1.18 -27.74 -10.29
N LEU A 117 -1.90 -27.09 -9.37
CA LEU A 117 -1.76 -27.34 -7.93
C LEU A 117 -2.79 -28.36 -7.44
N PRO A 118 -2.40 -29.39 -6.66
CA PRO A 118 -3.36 -30.29 -6.03
C PRO A 118 -4.08 -29.59 -4.86
N PRO A 119 -5.21 -30.15 -4.36
CA PRO A 119 -5.85 -29.66 -3.14
C PRO A 119 -4.85 -29.55 -1.98
N SER A 120 -4.63 -28.33 -1.52
CA SER A 120 -3.58 -27.97 -0.56
C SER A 120 -3.79 -26.53 -0.07
N SER A 121 -3.12 -26.16 1.01
CA SER A 121 -3.07 -24.78 1.50
C SER A 121 -1.62 -24.38 1.71
N GLY A 122 -1.19 -23.21 1.27
CA GLY A 122 0.21 -22.84 1.37
C GLY A 122 0.58 -21.54 0.68
N ARG A 123 1.85 -21.46 0.32
CA ARG A 123 2.49 -20.28 -0.26
C ARG A 123 3.26 -20.64 -1.51
N MET A 124 3.11 -19.82 -2.53
CA MET A 124 4.02 -19.73 -3.66
C MET A 124 5.02 -18.61 -3.36
N TYR A 125 6.24 -18.98 -3.01
CA TYR A 125 7.36 -18.04 -2.89
C TYR A 125 7.94 -17.77 -4.28
N VAL A 126 8.31 -16.53 -4.53
CA VAL A 126 9.04 -16.12 -5.74
C VAL A 126 10.24 -15.29 -5.36
N SER A 127 11.42 -15.66 -5.85
CA SER A 127 12.64 -14.83 -5.78
C SER A 127 13.11 -14.41 -7.17
N PHE A 128 13.90 -13.34 -7.23
CA PHE A 128 14.37 -12.74 -8.48
C PHE A 128 15.89 -12.73 -8.56
N ASP A 129 16.42 -12.93 -9.77
CA ASP A 129 17.86 -13.08 -10.12
C ASP A 129 18.54 -14.32 -9.51
N LYS A 130 18.28 -14.57 -8.22
CA LYS A 130 18.83 -15.69 -7.45
C LYS A 130 17.73 -16.54 -6.83
N SER A 131 18.04 -17.82 -6.68
CA SER A 131 17.27 -18.78 -5.89
C SER A 131 17.13 -18.28 -4.45
N LEU A 132 15.96 -18.52 -3.84
CA LEU A 132 15.70 -18.12 -2.45
C LEU A 132 16.52 -18.95 -1.46
N ILE A 133 17.00 -20.12 -1.88
CA ILE A 133 17.57 -21.14 -0.99
C ILE A 133 18.98 -21.50 -1.45
N ASP A 134 19.97 -21.25 -0.60
CA ASP A 134 21.34 -21.62 -0.94
C ASP A 134 21.71 -23.05 -0.54
N SER A 135 21.29 -23.55 0.63
CA SER A 135 21.44 -24.98 0.97
C SER A 135 20.71 -25.41 2.25
N ARG A 136 20.26 -26.67 2.25
CA ARG A 136 19.73 -27.57 3.33
C ARG A 136 18.72 -27.06 4.36
N ASP A 137 18.57 -25.76 4.58
CA ASP A 137 17.47 -25.29 5.41
C ASP A 137 16.17 -25.69 4.74
N ILE A 138 15.31 -26.34 5.50
CA ILE A 138 13.98 -26.82 5.08
C ILE A 138 12.89 -25.83 5.47
N TYR A 139 13.29 -24.66 5.98
CA TYR A 139 12.38 -23.67 6.53
C TYR A 139 12.72 -22.29 5.99
N ILE A 140 11.89 -21.80 5.07
CA ILE A 140 11.82 -20.37 4.80
C ILE A 140 11.20 -19.76 6.05
N LYS A 141 12.03 -19.18 6.90
CA LYS A 141 11.52 -18.31 7.94
C LYS A 141 11.01 -17.09 7.18
N ASP A 142 9.71 -16.83 7.26
CA ASP A 142 9.17 -15.53 6.89
C ASP A 142 9.81 -14.52 7.89
N HIS A 143 11.05 -14.11 7.61
CA HIS A 143 11.95 -13.39 8.50
C HIS A 143 11.44 -11.96 8.68
N GLY A 144 10.35 -11.82 9.43
CA GLY A 144 9.90 -10.53 9.91
C GLY A 144 10.75 -10.03 11.08
N THR A 145 11.23 -10.91 11.96
CA THR A 145 11.72 -10.45 13.27
C THR A 145 13.23 -10.40 13.40
N ASN A 146 13.99 -11.15 12.58
CA ASN A 146 15.45 -11.23 12.68
C ASN A 146 16.12 -10.88 11.35
N PHE A 147 16.11 -9.60 11.01
CA PHE A 147 16.69 -9.04 9.80
C PHE A 147 18.23 -8.88 9.84
N SER A 148 18.87 -9.19 10.97
CA SER A 148 20.32 -9.25 11.11
C SER A 148 20.91 -10.61 10.70
N ASP A 149 20.07 -11.54 10.24
CA ASP A 149 20.51 -12.84 9.74
C ASP A 149 21.30 -12.65 8.44
N PRO A 150 22.57 -13.10 8.34
CA PRO A 150 23.39 -12.94 7.14
C PRO A 150 23.09 -13.99 6.05
N THR A 151 22.10 -14.87 6.26
CA THR A 151 21.69 -15.91 5.32
C THR A 151 21.29 -15.37 3.95
N ILE A 152 21.28 -16.24 2.95
CA ILE A 152 20.98 -15.86 1.56
C ILE A 152 19.52 -15.46 1.39
N GLU A 153 18.61 -16.01 2.19
CA GLU A 153 17.25 -15.50 2.30
C GLU A 153 17.26 -14.02 2.65
N ALA A 154 18.13 -13.59 3.58
CA ALA A 154 18.24 -12.19 3.95
C ALA A 154 18.80 -11.31 2.82
N GLN A 155 19.59 -11.87 1.90
CA GLN A 155 20.19 -11.12 0.78
C GLN A 155 19.42 -11.22 -0.55
N THR A 156 18.33 -11.98 -0.60
CA THR A 156 17.60 -12.27 -1.84
C THR A 156 16.26 -11.54 -1.89
N MET A 157 15.99 -10.80 -2.95
CA MET A 157 14.66 -10.20 -3.15
C MET A 157 13.64 -11.31 -3.43
N TYR A 158 12.62 -11.41 -2.58
CA TYR A 158 11.56 -12.42 -2.72
C TYR A 158 10.25 -11.94 -2.13
N ASP A 159 9.14 -12.43 -2.67
CA ASP A 159 7.78 -12.16 -2.21
C ASP A 159 6.93 -13.44 -2.27
N LYS A 160 5.64 -13.36 -1.93
CA LYS A 160 4.77 -14.53 -1.87
C LYS A 160 3.32 -14.28 -2.28
N VAL A 161 2.70 -15.35 -2.79
CA VAL A 161 1.26 -15.48 -3.00
C VAL A 161 0.76 -16.58 -2.07
N GLU A 162 -0.27 -16.29 -1.28
CA GLU A 162 -0.90 -17.29 -0.42
C GLU A 162 -2.10 -17.90 -1.15
N PHE A 163 -2.34 -19.17 -0.89
CA PHE A 163 -3.51 -19.84 -1.45
C PHE A 163 -4.02 -20.97 -0.57
N THR A 164 -5.30 -21.27 -0.74
CA THR A 164 -5.94 -22.49 -0.24
C THR A 164 -6.82 -23.03 -1.35
N PHE A 165 -6.73 -24.33 -1.64
CA PHE A 165 -7.56 -25.03 -2.62
C PHE A 165 -8.10 -26.33 -2.01
N ASN A 166 -9.42 -26.45 -1.96
CA ASN A 166 -10.14 -27.59 -1.41
C ASN A 166 -11.50 -27.78 -2.12
N GLN A 167 -12.39 -28.59 -1.56
CA GLN A 167 -13.70 -28.88 -2.17
C GLN A 167 -14.66 -27.69 -2.20
N ALA A 168 -14.48 -26.68 -1.35
CA ALA A 168 -15.30 -25.47 -1.36
C ALA A 168 -14.84 -24.48 -2.45
N GLY A 169 -13.62 -24.64 -2.97
CA GLY A 169 -13.04 -23.78 -3.99
C GLY A 169 -11.60 -23.45 -3.70
N ALA A 170 -11.15 -22.33 -4.23
CA ALA A 170 -9.85 -21.78 -3.94
C ALA A 170 -9.89 -20.32 -3.55
N TRP A 171 -9.00 -19.94 -2.64
CA TRP A 171 -8.73 -18.58 -2.21
C TRP A 171 -7.28 -18.29 -2.55
N THR A 172 -7.03 -17.18 -3.22
CA THR A 172 -5.67 -16.74 -3.56
C THR A 172 -5.54 -15.26 -3.26
N ASN A 173 -4.46 -14.87 -2.61
CA ASN A 173 -4.18 -13.48 -2.25
C ASN A 173 -2.69 -13.17 -2.35
N ILE A 174 -2.37 -11.90 -2.61
CA ILE A 174 -1.04 -11.35 -2.41
C ILE A 174 -1.01 -10.80 -0.99
N THR A 175 0.07 -11.04 -0.25
CA THR A 175 0.19 -10.61 1.14
C THR A 175 1.44 -9.78 1.33
N SER A 176 1.25 -8.59 1.89
CA SER A 176 2.29 -7.67 2.34
C SER A 176 2.29 -7.49 3.86
N VAL A 177 1.55 -8.36 4.59
CA VAL A 177 1.42 -8.28 6.07
C VAL A 177 2.77 -8.36 6.78
N ASP A 178 3.69 -9.16 6.25
CA ASP A 178 5.06 -9.25 6.79
C ASP A 178 5.99 -8.23 6.15
N PHE A 179 5.93 -8.09 4.83
CA PHE A 179 6.74 -7.16 4.06
C PHE A 179 6.22 -7.08 2.63
N PHE A 180 6.63 -6.01 1.94
CA PHE A 180 6.57 -5.88 0.49
C PHE A 180 7.99 -6.01 -0.07
N SER A 181 8.18 -6.80 -1.11
CA SER A 181 9.46 -6.94 -1.80
C SER A 181 9.36 -6.75 -3.30
N ALA A 182 8.36 -7.32 -3.96
CA ALA A 182 8.21 -7.25 -5.41
C ALA A 182 6.75 -6.98 -5.82
N PRO A 183 6.52 -6.20 -6.90
CA PRO A 183 5.17 -5.95 -7.39
C PRO A 183 4.62 -7.21 -8.08
N ILE A 184 3.54 -7.74 -7.52
CA ILE A 184 2.82 -8.90 -8.04
C ILE A 184 1.37 -8.47 -8.25
N THR A 185 0.74 -8.96 -9.33
CA THR A 185 -0.72 -8.96 -9.43
C THR A 185 -1.24 -10.37 -9.61
N ILE A 186 -2.42 -10.64 -9.04
CA ILE A 186 -3.22 -11.82 -9.38
C ILE A 186 -4.52 -11.36 -10.04
N SER A 187 -4.99 -12.14 -11.01
CA SER A 187 -6.26 -11.82 -11.69
C SER A 187 -7.03 -13.06 -12.12
N GLN A 188 -8.36 -12.95 -12.06
CA GLN A 188 -9.30 -13.97 -12.49
C GLN A 188 -10.64 -13.35 -12.86
N LYS A 189 -11.25 -13.77 -13.98
CA LYS A 189 -12.60 -13.34 -14.39
C LYS A 189 -12.82 -11.81 -14.39
N GLY A 190 -11.80 -11.03 -14.75
CA GLY A 190 -11.89 -9.55 -14.77
C GLY A 190 -11.69 -8.88 -13.40
N HIS A 191 -11.44 -9.65 -12.34
CA HIS A 191 -10.95 -9.13 -11.06
C HIS A 191 -9.43 -9.17 -11.07
N THR A 192 -8.79 -8.04 -10.81
CA THR A 192 -7.33 -7.90 -10.70
C THR A 192 -7.00 -7.21 -9.38
N THR A 193 -5.97 -7.69 -8.71
CA THR A 193 -5.54 -7.20 -7.39
C THR A 193 -4.02 -7.29 -7.28
N GLY A 194 -3.43 -6.60 -6.31
CA GLY A 194 -1.98 -6.45 -6.17
C GLY A 194 -1.43 -5.22 -6.90
N LEU A 195 -0.11 -5.04 -6.82
CA LEU A 195 0.59 -3.86 -7.32
C LEU A 195 1.18 -4.15 -8.71
N SER A 196 0.88 -3.29 -9.68
CA SER A 196 1.38 -3.39 -11.06
C SER A 196 2.43 -2.34 -11.42
N GLN A 197 2.67 -1.37 -10.54
CA GLN A 197 3.65 -0.32 -10.79
C GLN A 197 5.07 -0.89 -10.66
N PRO A 198 6.04 -0.34 -11.39
CA PRO A 198 7.44 -0.70 -11.20
C PRO A 198 7.88 -0.54 -9.75
N ARG A 199 8.71 -1.48 -9.28
CA ARG A 199 9.11 -1.56 -7.87
C ARG A 199 9.80 -0.29 -7.36
N ASP A 200 10.66 0.32 -8.16
CA ASP A 200 11.35 1.57 -7.83
C ASP A 200 10.37 2.75 -7.62
N MET A 201 9.29 2.82 -8.40
CA MET A 201 8.21 3.78 -8.18
C MET A 201 7.48 3.52 -6.86
N ILE A 202 7.22 2.25 -6.53
CA ILE A 202 6.61 1.86 -5.26
C ILE A 202 7.50 2.30 -4.10
N ILE A 203 8.79 1.93 -4.12
CA ILE A 203 9.78 2.34 -3.11
C ILE A 203 9.87 3.86 -2.97
N LYS A 204 9.85 4.60 -4.08
CA LYS A 204 9.87 6.07 -4.06
C LYS A 204 8.62 6.64 -3.36
N ARG A 205 7.45 6.05 -3.59
CA ARG A 205 6.20 6.45 -2.90
C ARG A 205 6.29 6.22 -1.40
N PHE A 206 6.75 5.05 -0.97
CA PHE A 206 7.03 4.77 0.45
C PHE A 206 8.02 5.79 1.03
N SER A 207 9.12 6.05 0.32
CA SER A 207 10.15 6.99 0.77
C SER A 207 9.60 8.42 0.94
N THR A 208 8.67 8.81 0.07
CA THR A 208 8.00 10.11 0.14
C THR A 208 7.00 10.17 1.29
N MET A 209 6.22 9.10 1.51
CA MET A 209 5.27 9.05 2.64
C MET A 209 5.97 8.97 4.00
N PHE A 210 7.09 8.27 4.08
CA PHE A 210 7.89 8.16 5.31
C PHE A 210 8.82 9.36 5.51
N ALA A 211 8.89 10.29 4.56
CA ALA A 211 9.59 11.54 4.76
C ALA A 211 8.75 12.46 5.67
N PRO A 212 9.38 13.15 6.63
CA PRO A 212 8.67 14.17 7.39
C PRO A 212 8.12 15.24 6.43
N THR A 213 6.86 15.63 6.63
CA THR A 213 6.26 16.72 5.86
C THR A 213 7.02 18.01 6.17
N ILE A 214 7.75 18.53 5.18
CA ILE A 214 8.57 19.75 5.31
C ILE A 214 7.65 20.91 5.74
N GLY A 215 7.97 21.55 6.87
CA GLY A 215 7.25 22.73 7.38
C GLY A 215 6.58 22.55 8.75
N ILE A 216 6.66 21.38 9.36
CA ILE A 216 6.12 21.13 10.71
C ILE A 216 7.29 20.84 11.66
N THR A 217 7.83 21.91 12.25
CA THR A 217 9.04 21.90 13.08
C THR A 217 8.88 21.20 14.43
N ASN A 218 7.66 20.78 14.77
CA ASN A 218 7.32 20.20 16.08
C ASN A 218 6.94 18.72 16.02
N TYR A 219 7.04 18.06 14.85
CA TYR A 219 6.93 16.60 14.86
C TYR A 219 8.16 16.01 15.54
N SER A 220 7.89 15.30 16.63
CA SER A 220 8.71 14.29 17.28
C SER A 220 9.30 13.31 16.27
N ASN A 221 10.17 12.41 16.73
CA ASN A 221 10.92 11.39 15.97
C ASN A 221 10.06 10.40 15.14
N ASP A 222 8.80 10.71 14.83
CA ASP A 222 7.79 9.74 14.47
C ASP A 222 7.87 9.30 13.00
N TYR A 223 8.04 10.25 12.07
CA TYR A 223 8.30 9.87 10.67
C TYR A 223 9.64 9.15 10.48
N TYR A 224 10.59 9.34 11.41
CA TYR A 224 11.88 8.68 11.36
C TYR A 224 11.78 7.17 11.63
N PHE A 225 10.84 6.72 12.49
CA PHE A 225 10.71 5.28 12.75
C PHE A 225 10.15 4.52 11.54
N TRP A 226 9.26 5.11 10.73
CA TRP A 226 8.74 4.45 9.52
C TRP A 226 9.86 4.12 8.52
N LYS A 227 10.93 4.94 8.46
CA LYS A 227 12.11 4.64 7.64
C LYS A 227 12.85 3.39 8.09
N LYS A 228 12.71 2.96 9.36
CA LYS A 228 13.26 1.68 9.84
C LYS A 228 12.60 0.47 9.18
N LEU A 229 11.48 0.66 8.47
CA LEU A 229 10.84 -0.41 7.70
C LEU A 229 11.62 -0.79 6.44
N PHE A 230 12.46 0.12 5.90
CA PHE A 230 13.33 -0.25 4.79
C PHE A 230 14.39 -1.25 5.26
N TYR A 231 14.39 -2.41 4.62
CA TYR A 231 15.42 -3.41 4.82
C TYR A 231 16.40 -3.37 3.65
N LEU A 232 17.65 -3.06 3.96
CA LEU A 232 18.74 -2.89 2.99
C LEU A 232 19.60 -4.15 2.91
N SER A 233 20.04 -4.48 1.70
CA SER A 233 21.10 -5.45 1.44
C SER A 233 22.41 -4.98 2.09
N HIS A 234 23.11 -5.91 2.74
CA HIS A 234 24.37 -5.63 3.43
C HIS A 234 25.51 -5.24 2.47
N ASN A 235 25.46 -5.66 1.21
CA ASN A 235 26.60 -5.56 0.30
C ASN A 235 26.60 -4.26 -0.53
N ASP A 236 25.42 -3.75 -0.87
CA ASP A 236 25.25 -2.66 -1.85
C ASP A 236 24.21 -1.62 -1.42
N ASN A 237 23.68 -1.71 -0.19
CA ASN A 237 22.63 -0.85 0.35
C ASN A 237 21.36 -0.82 -0.52
N GLN A 238 21.13 -1.80 -1.38
CA GLN A 238 19.88 -1.90 -2.12
C GLN A 238 18.72 -2.18 -1.16
N ILE A 239 17.61 -1.46 -1.28
CA ILE A 239 16.38 -1.82 -0.56
C ILE A 239 15.92 -3.18 -1.11
N LEU A 240 15.90 -4.22 -0.27
CA LEU A 240 15.41 -5.56 -0.62
C LEU A 240 13.93 -5.71 -0.30
N ARG A 241 13.50 -5.16 0.84
CA ARG A 241 12.12 -5.27 1.34
C ARG A 241 11.72 -4.01 2.09
N ILE A 242 10.42 -3.81 2.20
CA ILE A 242 9.79 -2.86 3.12
C ILE A 242 8.98 -3.69 4.10
N LYS A 243 9.43 -3.74 5.35
CA LYS A 243 8.79 -4.47 6.44
C LYS A 243 7.37 -3.92 6.68
N GLY A 244 6.44 -4.79 7.07
CA GLY A 244 5.08 -4.40 7.42
C GLY A 244 5.01 -3.47 8.65
N GLY A 245 3.89 -2.77 8.82
CA GLY A 245 3.68 -1.78 9.90
C GLY A 245 3.94 -2.35 11.31
N LYS A 246 3.67 -3.64 11.52
CA LYS A 246 3.92 -4.31 12.81
C LYS A 246 5.35 -4.22 13.33
N PHE A 247 6.35 -4.01 12.46
CA PHE A 247 7.77 -4.00 12.86
C PHE A 247 8.25 -2.71 13.51
N ILE A 248 7.48 -1.64 13.45
CA ILE A 248 7.77 -0.37 14.14
C ILE A 248 6.81 -0.09 15.29
N SER A 249 5.84 -0.97 15.52
CA SER A 249 4.75 -0.76 16.45
C SER A 249 5.17 -0.44 17.89
N LYS A 250 6.30 -0.99 18.35
CA LYS A 250 6.90 -0.69 19.67
C LYS A 250 7.66 0.63 19.72
N ASP A 251 8.17 1.07 18.58
CA ASP A 251 8.87 2.36 18.44
C ASP A 251 7.88 3.50 18.20
N TYR A 252 6.62 3.18 17.90
CA TYR A 252 5.54 4.11 17.62
C TYR A 252 4.80 4.45 18.92
N ASP A 253 5.04 5.65 19.44
CA ASP A 253 4.37 6.15 20.64
C ASP A 253 2.90 6.45 20.34
N SER A 254 2.09 5.42 20.49
CA SER A 254 0.64 5.43 20.29
C SER A 254 -0.11 5.43 21.62
N SER A 255 0.61 5.51 22.74
CA SER A 255 0.05 5.31 24.07
C SER A 255 -1.05 6.33 24.41
N ASP A 256 -0.84 7.60 24.06
CA ASP A 256 -1.82 8.66 24.21
C ASP A 256 -3.03 8.45 23.30
N ASN A 257 -2.83 8.07 22.02
CA ASN A 257 -3.93 7.80 21.10
C ASN A 257 -4.79 6.62 21.56
N ILE A 258 -4.17 5.52 21.95
CA ILE A 258 -4.85 4.34 22.47
C ILE A 258 -5.62 4.70 23.75
N THR A 259 -5.02 5.48 24.65
CA THR A 259 -5.69 5.97 25.87
C THR A 259 -6.90 6.83 25.53
N ASN A 260 -6.77 7.78 24.59
CA ASN A 260 -7.87 8.63 24.14
C ASN A 260 -9.01 7.81 23.50
N ILE A 261 -8.68 6.78 22.72
CA ILE A 261 -9.66 5.85 22.15
C ILE A 261 -10.40 5.12 23.29
N TRP A 262 -9.68 4.53 24.25
CA TRP A 262 -10.30 3.84 25.38
C TRP A 262 -11.15 4.77 26.24
N ASP A 263 -10.68 5.99 26.50
CA ASP A 263 -11.41 6.98 27.30
C ASP A 263 -12.71 7.41 26.62
N SER A 264 -12.71 7.54 25.29
CA SER A 264 -13.92 7.85 24.52
C SER A 264 -15.04 6.83 24.76
N TYR A 265 -14.67 5.56 24.98
CA TYR A 265 -15.62 4.47 25.17
C TYR A 265 -16.12 4.31 26.61
N ARG A 266 -15.69 5.15 27.55
CA ARG A 266 -16.24 5.14 28.92
C ARG A 266 -17.67 5.66 28.97
N THR A 267 -18.00 6.63 28.11
CA THR A 267 -19.30 7.31 28.13
C THR A 267 -20.18 6.95 26.95
N LYS A 268 -19.60 6.45 25.86
CA LYS A 268 -20.30 6.06 24.63
C LYS A 268 -19.86 4.66 24.24
N PRO A 269 -20.78 3.73 23.93
CA PRO A 269 -20.38 2.37 23.59
C PRO A 269 -19.71 2.32 22.22
N LEU A 270 -18.70 1.47 22.08
CA LEU A 270 -18.28 0.95 20.79
C LEU A 270 -19.28 -0.11 20.35
N GLN A 271 -19.90 0.08 19.18
CA GLN A 271 -20.86 -0.87 18.63
C GLN A 271 -20.22 -1.67 17.49
N ILE A 272 -20.43 -2.99 17.47
CA ILE A 272 -19.91 -3.86 16.41
C ILE A 272 -21.05 -4.74 15.88
N ASP A 273 -21.19 -4.75 14.55
CA ASP A 273 -22.08 -5.64 13.81
C ASP A 273 -21.50 -7.05 13.80
N VAL A 274 -22.28 -7.99 14.34
CA VAL A 274 -21.93 -9.41 14.44
C VAL A 274 -22.87 -10.29 13.62
N SER A 275 -23.61 -9.70 12.67
CA SER A 275 -24.58 -10.41 11.83
C SER A 275 -23.97 -11.56 11.02
N GLU A 276 -22.70 -11.47 10.60
CA GLU A 276 -21.98 -12.56 9.92
C GLU A 276 -21.92 -13.84 10.76
N GLN A 277 -21.93 -13.72 12.09
CA GLN A 277 -21.91 -14.86 13.00
C GLN A 277 -23.31 -15.42 13.27
N LEU A 278 -24.40 -14.74 12.88
CA LEU A 278 -25.75 -15.25 13.10
C LEU A 278 -26.09 -16.45 12.21
N GLU A 279 -25.33 -16.72 11.14
CA GLU A 279 -25.52 -17.93 10.34
C GLU A 279 -24.83 -19.15 10.97
N ASN A 280 -23.87 -18.93 11.87
CA ASN A 280 -23.13 -19.99 12.54
C ASN A 280 -23.91 -20.57 13.73
N GLU A 281 -24.28 -21.85 13.66
CA GLU A 281 -25.03 -22.56 14.70
C GLU A 281 -24.37 -22.51 16.09
N TYR A 282 -23.05 -22.38 16.16
CA TYR A 282 -22.34 -22.25 17.45
C TYR A 282 -22.42 -20.84 18.04
N SER A 283 -22.57 -19.81 17.20
CA SER A 283 -22.62 -18.40 17.61
C SER A 283 -24.05 -17.92 17.88
N LYS A 284 -25.07 -18.51 17.22
CA LYS A 284 -26.49 -18.17 17.39
C LYS A 284 -26.94 -18.11 18.87
N PRO A 285 -26.65 -19.11 19.73
CA PRO A 285 -27.09 -19.09 21.12
C PRO A 285 -26.41 -17.99 21.95
N LEU A 286 -25.15 -17.67 21.65
CA LEU A 286 -24.37 -16.65 22.36
C LEU A 286 -24.89 -15.25 22.05
N LEU A 287 -25.26 -15.01 20.80
CA LEU A 287 -25.74 -13.72 20.33
C LEU A 287 -27.23 -13.49 20.60
N ASN A 288 -28.00 -14.53 20.94
CA ASN A 288 -29.46 -14.45 21.14
C ASN A 288 -30.16 -13.68 20.00
N HIS A 289 -29.75 -13.99 18.76
CA HIS A 289 -30.20 -13.32 17.52
C HIS A 289 -29.93 -11.81 17.44
N GLN A 290 -29.12 -11.23 18.32
CA GLN A 290 -28.74 -9.83 18.24
C GLN A 290 -27.64 -9.66 17.17
N PRO A 291 -27.85 -8.82 16.14
CA PRO A 291 -26.86 -8.57 15.10
C PRO A 291 -25.79 -7.56 15.56
N THR A 292 -25.83 -7.09 16.80
CA THR A 292 -24.95 -6.03 17.28
C THR A 292 -24.61 -6.27 18.74
N VAL A 293 -23.34 -6.06 19.08
CA VAL A 293 -22.86 -6.01 20.46
C VAL A 293 -22.31 -4.63 20.77
N SER A 294 -22.44 -4.21 22.02
CA SER A 294 -21.96 -2.91 22.52
C SER A 294 -20.93 -3.13 23.61
N GLY A 295 -19.81 -2.40 23.53
CA GLY A 295 -18.71 -2.44 24.49
C GLY A 295 -18.45 -1.09 25.13
N TYR A 296 -18.24 -1.08 26.45
CA TYR A 296 -17.83 0.12 27.20
C TYR A 296 -16.44 -0.07 27.78
N SER A 297 -15.64 0.99 27.78
CA SER A 297 -14.36 1.02 28.50
C SER A 297 -14.60 1.16 30.00
N VAL A 298 -14.09 0.21 30.77
CA VAL A 298 -14.20 0.15 32.22
C VAL A 298 -12.84 -0.11 32.86
N SER A 299 -12.65 0.32 34.11
CA SER A 299 -11.51 -0.12 34.91
C SER A 299 -11.88 -1.41 35.65
N TYR A 300 -11.07 -2.45 35.46
CA TYR A 300 -11.22 -3.74 36.12
C TYR A 300 -9.87 -4.17 36.70
N ASN A 301 -9.80 -4.36 38.02
CA ASN A 301 -8.56 -4.71 38.73
C ASN A 301 -7.38 -3.77 38.39
N GLY A 302 -7.65 -2.48 38.19
CA GLY A 302 -6.64 -1.49 37.83
C GLY A 302 -6.19 -1.53 36.36
N GLN A 303 -6.78 -2.39 35.54
CA GLN A 303 -6.55 -2.44 34.08
C GLN A 303 -7.76 -1.84 33.34
N GLU A 304 -7.51 -1.27 32.17
CA GLU A 304 -8.56 -0.71 31.32
C GLU A 304 -8.99 -1.75 30.30
N VAL A 305 -10.30 -1.97 30.18
CA VAL A 305 -10.86 -3.03 29.33
C VAL A 305 -12.08 -2.48 28.59
N ILE A 306 -12.19 -2.73 27.29
CA ILE A 306 -13.48 -2.57 26.58
C ILE A 306 -14.28 -3.86 26.76
N MET A 307 -15.35 -3.80 27.55
CA MET A 307 -16.20 -4.94 27.89
C MET A 307 -17.47 -4.96 27.03
N PHE A 308 -17.55 -5.94 26.12
CA PHE A 308 -18.71 -6.24 25.30
C PHE A 308 -19.66 -7.18 26.03
N THR A 309 -20.95 -6.83 26.07
CA THR A 309 -22.00 -7.73 26.58
C THR A 309 -22.71 -8.41 25.41
N LEU A 310 -22.77 -9.74 25.44
CA LEU A 310 -23.42 -10.57 24.45
C LEU A 310 -24.92 -10.74 24.75
N GLY A 311 -25.68 -11.26 23.79
CA GLY A 311 -27.12 -11.43 23.91
C GLY A 311 -27.56 -12.42 25.00
N ASP A 312 -26.67 -13.32 25.42
CA ASP A 312 -26.87 -14.25 26.54
C ASP A 312 -26.42 -13.70 27.91
N GLY A 313 -26.04 -12.41 27.97
CA GLY A 313 -25.57 -11.73 29.16
C GLY A 313 -24.11 -12.03 29.54
N LYS A 314 -23.41 -12.89 28.80
CA LYS A 314 -21.96 -13.09 28.99
C LYS A 314 -21.19 -11.91 28.42
N THR A 315 -19.94 -11.76 28.85
CA THR A 315 -19.09 -10.66 28.37
C THR A 315 -17.76 -11.12 27.80
N ILE A 316 -17.29 -10.39 26.80
CA ILE A 316 -15.95 -10.48 26.20
C ILE A 316 -15.28 -9.13 26.41
N GLY A 317 -14.09 -9.11 26.98
CA GLY A 317 -13.30 -7.91 27.24
C GLY A 317 -12.01 -7.88 26.42
N PHE A 318 -11.60 -6.70 25.96
CA PHE A 318 -10.27 -6.49 25.39
C PHE A 318 -9.48 -5.53 26.27
N LEU A 319 -8.36 -5.98 26.80
CA LEU A 319 -7.45 -5.14 27.58
C LEU A 319 -6.92 -3.99 26.70
N LYS A 320 -6.71 -2.83 27.30
CA LYS A 320 -6.04 -1.71 26.64
C LYS A 320 -4.62 -2.13 26.25
N PRO A 321 -4.26 -2.07 24.95
CA PRO A 321 -2.89 -2.32 24.53
C PRO A 321 -1.95 -1.25 25.09
N ASN A 322 -0.70 -1.62 25.34
CA ASN A 322 0.31 -0.66 25.78
C ASN A 322 0.87 0.16 24.60
N ASP A 323 0.81 -0.39 23.40
CA ASP A 323 1.32 0.19 22.16
C ASP A 323 0.50 -0.35 20.96
N ALA A 324 0.81 0.13 19.76
CA ALA A 324 0.09 -0.26 18.54
C ALA A 324 0.39 -1.68 18.04
N SER A 325 1.26 -2.45 18.69
CA SER A 325 1.71 -3.75 18.18
C SER A 325 0.59 -4.76 18.08
N GLU A 326 -0.34 -4.73 19.04
CA GLU A 326 -1.51 -5.61 19.07
C GLU A 326 -2.45 -5.32 17.89
N PHE A 327 -2.52 -4.07 17.43
CA PHE A 327 -3.30 -3.69 16.25
C PHE A 327 -2.55 -4.04 14.95
N PHE A 328 -1.35 -3.47 14.73
CA PHE A 328 -0.61 -3.65 13.46
C PHE A 328 -0.26 -5.10 13.14
N SER A 329 -0.15 -5.97 14.16
CA SER A 329 0.09 -7.40 13.93
C SER A 329 -1.18 -8.20 13.66
N GLY A 330 -2.36 -7.64 13.96
CA GLY A 330 -3.64 -8.36 14.00
C GLY A 330 -3.64 -9.56 14.95
N ALA A 331 -2.71 -9.57 15.89
CA ALA A 331 -2.53 -10.67 16.82
C ALA A 331 -2.14 -10.10 18.18
N GLY A 332 -3.02 -10.27 19.16
CA GLY A 332 -2.65 -10.07 20.55
C GLY A 332 -3.44 -9.02 21.28
N LEU A 333 -4.56 -8.53 20.73
CA LEU A 333 -5.57 -7.88 21.58
C LEU A 333 -5.98 -8.89 22.64
N LYS A 334 -5.47 -8.72 23.87
CA LYS A 334 -5.61 -9.71 24.92
C LYS A 334 -7.07 -9.80 25.32
N SER A 335 -7.72 -10.81 24.76
CA SER A 335 -9.12 -11.09 25.07
C SER A 335 -9.23 -11.69 26.48
N THR A 336 -10.26 -11.25 27.16
CA THR A 336 -10.58 -11.63 28.52
C THR A 336 -12.05 -12.02 28.56
N ALA A 337 -12.40 -13.05 29.32
CA ALA A 337 -13.76 -13.48 29.51
C ALA A 337 -14.13 -13.27 30.96
N TYR A 338 -15.32 -12.78 31.20
CA TYR A 338 -15.88 -12.79 32.54
C TYR A 338 -16.57 -14.14 32.77
N ILE A 339 -16.01 -14.94 33.67
CA ILE A 339 -16.55 -16.25 34.03
C ILE A 339 -16.69 -16.25 35.55
N ASN A 340 -17.93 -16.43 36.04
CA ASN A 340 -18.24 -16.54 37.48
C ASN A 340 -17.69 -15.41 38.36
N GLY A 341 -17.79 -14.16 37.91
CA GLY A 341 -17.36 -13.02 38.72
C GLY A 341 -15.89 -12.61 38.51
N GLN A 342 -15.11 -13.42 37.78
CA GLN A 342 -13.68 -13.21 37.57
C GLN A 342 -13.35 -13.01 36.10
N LEU A 343 -12.53 -11.99 35.82
CA LEU A 343 -11.91 -11.81 34.53
C LEU A 343 -10.82 -12.85 34.39
N THR A 344 -11.07 -13.83 33.54
CA THR A 344 -10.08 -14.83 33.15
C THR A 344 -9.51 -14.37 31.83
N THR A 345 -8.19 -14.18 31.76
CA THR A 345 -7.53 -14.05 30.45
C THR A 345 -7.92 -15.29 29.66
N ILE A 346 -8.57 -15.07 28.52
CA ILE A 346 -8.81 -16.16 27.60
C ILE A 346 -7.42 -16.44 27.04
N GLY A 347 -6.71 -17.38 27.65
CA GLY A 347 -5.51 -17.91 27.04
C GLY A 347 -5.86 -18.47 25.65
N THR A 348 -4.86 -18.91 24.90
CA THR A 348 -5.09 -19.70 23.67
C THR A 348 -5.86 -21.02 23.92
N GLU A 349 -6.25 -21.28 25.17
CA GLU A 349 -7.19 -22.32 25.56
C GLU A 349 -8.45 -22.27 24.68
N PRO A 350 -8.83 -23.39 24.04
CA PRO A 350 -9.93 -23.43 23.12
C PRO A 350 -11.23 -23.17 23.89
N LEU A 351 -11.73 -21.93 23.82
CA LEU A 351 -13.14 -21.69 24.10
C LEU A 351 -13.96 -22.61 23.20
N SER A 352 -15.16 -22.99 23.65
CA SER A 352 -16.15 -23.61 22.76
C SER A 352 -16.21 -22.83 21.44
N GLN A 353 -16.07 -23.52 20.31
CA GLN A 353 -15.84 -22.95 18.96
C GLN A 353 -16.72 -21.73 18.58
N GLY A 354 -17.89 -21.55 19.18
CA GLY A 354 -18.73 -20.37 18.97
C GLY A 354 -18.18 -19.06 19.58
N ARG A 355 -17.55 -19.09 20.76
CA ARG A 355 -17.00 -17.87 21.37
C ARG A 355 -15.73 -17.40 20.69
N THR A 356 -14.89 -18.33 20.20
CA THR A 356 -13.70 -17.96 19.42
C THR A 356 -14.08 -17.16 18.18
N ASN A 357 -15.22 -17.48 17.55
CA ASN A 357 -15.65 -16.79 16.33
C ASN A 357 -16.16 -15.37 16.60
N VAL A 358 -16.94 -15.17 17.67
CA VAL A 358 -17.39 -13.82 18.05
C VAL A 358 -16.20 -12.98 18.51
N THR A 359 -15.32 -13.50 19.38
CA THR A 359 -14.10 -12.78 19.79
C THR A 359 -13.24 -12.39 18.59
N ALA A 360 -12.99 -13.32 17.66
CA ALA A 360 -12.21 -13.05 16.46
C ALA A 360 -12.86 -11.97 15.58
N LEU A 361 -14.19 -11.97 15.46
CA LEU A 361 -14.91 -10.92 14.71
C LEU A 361 -14.78 -9.55 15.39
N LEU A 362 -14.85 -9.48 16.72
CA LEU A 362 -14.67 -8.23 17.45
C LEU A 362 -13.22 -7.72 17.29
N GLU A 363 -12.23 -8.59 17.49
CA GLU A 363 -10.81 -8.28 17.29
C GLU A 363 -10.56 -7.79 15.87
N ARG A 364 -11.04 -8.51 14.85
CA ARG A 364 -10.95 -8.13 13.44
C ARG A 364 -11.46 -6.70 13.21
N ASN A 365 -12.70 -6.39 13.59
CA ASN A 365 -13.29 -5.08 13.34
C ASN A 365 -12.59 -3.94 14.11
N ILE A 366 -12.20 -4.18 15.37
CA ILE A 366 -11.50 -3.17 16.18
C ILE A 366 -10.14 -2.86 15.57
N THR A 367 -9.38 -3.90 15.24
CA THR A 367 -8.04 -3.76 14.66
C THR A 367 -8.08 -3.08 13.30
N SER A 368 -8.95 -3.50 12.39
CA SER A 368 -9.05 -2.85 11.07
C SER A 368 -9.47 -1.38 11.17
N ALA A 369 -10.36 -1.04 12.10
CA ALA A 369 -10.75 0.34 12.33
C ALA A 369 -9.59 1.18 12.92
N TYR A 370 -8.76 0.59 13.80
CA TYR A 370 -7.56 1.24 14.31
C TYR A 370 -6.54 1.46 13.19
N ASP A 371 -6.22 0.42 12.42
CA ASP A 371 -5.22 0.47 11.34
C ASP A 371 -5.59 1.48 10.26
N ALA A 372 -6.90 1.64 9.96
CA ALA A 372 -7.41 2.64 9.04
C ALA A 372 -7.55 4.06 9.62
N GLY A 373 -7.29 4.27 10.92
CA GLY A 373 -7.44 5.56 11.59
C GLY A 373 -8.88 6.02 11.79
N LEU A 374 -9.82 5.06 11.88
CA LEU A 374 -11.25 5.31 12.05
C LEU A 374 -11.69 5.37 13.52
N LEU A 375 -10.82 4.99 14.45
CA LEU A 375 -11.10 5.09 15.87
C LEU A 375 -10.73 6.48 16.45
N PRO A 376 -11.43 6.93 17.51
CA PRO A 376 -12.70 6.37 17.98
C PRO A 376 -13.85 6.68 17.01
N THR A 377 -14.87 5.80 17.00
CA THR A 377 -16.14 6.01 16.29
C THR A 377 -17.31 5.60 17.17
N TYR A 378 -18.46 6.23 16.97
CA TYR A 378 -19.71 5.88 17.65
C TYR A 378 -20.75 5.28 16.69
N GLU A 379 -20.37 5.13 15.42
CA GLU A 379 -21.11 4.34 14.46
C GLU A 379 -20.82 2.85 14.67
N LYS A 380 -21.75 2.02 14.26
CA LYS A 380 -21.61 0.56 14.37
C LYS A 380 -20.56 0.05 13.39
N LEU A 381 -19.42 -0.40 13.89
CA LEU A 381 -18.38 -1.05 13.10
C LEU A 381 -18.90 -2.30 12.42
N GLY A 382 -18.46 -2.53 11.19
CA GLY A 382 -18.85 -3.66 10.36
C GLY A 382 -18.69 -3.31 8.89
N ARG A 383 -18.98 -4.26 8.01
CA ARG A 383 -18.77 -4.12 6.56
C ARG A 383 -19.40 -2.84 5.99
N SER A 384 -20.66 -2.55 6.32
CA SER A 384 -21.34 -1.34 5.82
C SER A 384 -20.69 -0.04 6.33
N PHE A 385 -20.21 -0.01 7.58
CA PHE A 385 -19.49 1.16 8.10
C PHE A 385 -18.18 1.39 7.35
N PHE A 386 -17.42 0.33 7.12
CA PHE A 386 -16.17 0.37 6.36
C PHE A 386 -16.39 0.84 4.92
N GLU A 387 -17.37 0.25 4.21
CA GLU A 387 -17.73 0.67 2.84
C GLU A 387 -18.13 2.16 2.78
N LEU A 388 -18.92 2.65 3.75
CA LEU A 388 -19.36 4.06 3.82
C LEU A 388 -18.25 5.03 4.23
N ASN A 389 -17.18 4.55 4.86
CA ASN A 389 -16.08 5.36 5.36
C ASN A 389 -14.76 5.14 4.61
N LYS A 390 -14.77 4.44 3.47
CA LYS A 390 -13.57 4.14 2.68
C LYS A 390 -12.79 5.41 2.30
N GLN A 391 -13.49 6.50 2.03
CA GLN A 391 -12.90 7.82 1.77
C GLN A 391 -12.22 8.44 2.98
N ASN A 392 -12.42 7.94 4.20
CA ASN A 392 -11.84 8.47 5.44
C ASN A 392 -10.61 7.65 5.90
N TYR A 393 -10.30 6.53 5.23
CA TYR A 393 -9.17 5.69 5.59
C TYR A 393 -7.87 6.48 5.49
N TYR A 394 -7.04 6.36 6.53
CA TYR A 394 -5.70 6.92 6.60
C TYR A 394 -5.63 8.46 6.41
N LYS A 395 -6.68 9.18 6.80
CA LYS A 395 -6.78 10.65 6.68
C LYS A 395 -6.72 11.42 7.98
N LYS A 396 -6.92 10.76 9.11
CA LYS A 396 -6.98 11.41 10.42
C LYS A 396 -5.57 11.66 10.93
N ASP A 397 -4.97 12.73 10.45
CA ASP A 397 -3.73 13.28 11.00
C ASP A 397 -4.09 14.14 12.22
N ASP A 398 -3.47 13.84 13.36
CA ASP A 398 -3.46 14.69 14.56
C ASP A 398 -2.13 15.46 14.59
N PRO A 399 -2.01 16.66 15.20
CA PRO A 399 -0.74 17.32 15.49
C PRO A 399 0.43 16.43 15.98
N TYR A 400 0.17 15.24 16.53
CA TYR A 400 1.17 14.28 17.01
C TYR A 400 1.51 13.14 16.04
N GLY A 401 0.75 12.97 14.95
CA GLY A 401 1.17 12.14 13.83
C GLY A 401 0.00 11.42 13.17
N PRO A 402 0.29 10.55 12.19
CA PRO A 402 -0.71 9.65 11.66
C PRO A 402 -1.09 8.64 12.76
N HIS A 403 -2.37 8.54 13.11
CA HIS A 403 -2.91 7.56 14.07
C HIS A 403 -3.42 6.28 13.38
N TYR A 404 -2.68 5.84 12.37
CA TYR A 404 -3.05 4.77 11.46
C TYR A 404 -1.79 4.11 10.88
N ASP A 405 -1.94 2.96 10.23
CA ASP A 405 -0.80 2.27 9.61
C ASP A 405 -0.36 2.99 8.32
N LEU A 406 0.73 3.77 8.41
CA LEU A 406 1.31 4.49 7.28
C LEU A 406 1.90 3.54 6.22
N TYR A 407 2.33 2.34 6.61
CA TYR A 407 2.76 1.30 5.68
C TYR A 407 1.57 0.83 4.83
N ALA A 408 0.43 0.56 5.46
CA ALA A 408 -0.80 0.21 4.75
C ALA A 408 -1.29 1.35 3.86
N LYS A 409 -1.29 2.60 4.37
CA LYS A 409 -1.59 3.80 3.55
C LYS A 409 -0.73 3.86 2.29
N ALA A 410 0.58 3.61 2.41
CA ALA A 410 1.50 3.66 1.28
C ALA A 410 1.17 2.60 0.23
N LEU A 411 0.89 1.36 0.63
CA LEU A 411 0.47 0.28 -0.27
C LEU A 411 -0.86 0.59 -0.97
N HIS A 412 -1.88 0.98 -0.22
CA HIS A 412 -3.20 1.27 -0.81
C HIS A 412 -3.24 2.57 -1.62
N SER A 413 -2.24 3.44 -1.50
CA SER A 413 -2.16 4.68 -2.28
C SER A 413 -2.05 4.45 -3.79
N PHE A 414 -1.75 3.22 -4.22
CA PHE A 414 -1.76 2.80 -5.62
C PHE A 414 -3.16 2.42 -6.13
N GLY A 415 -4.19 2.49 -5.29
CA GLY A 415 -5.56 2.07 -5.63
C GLY A 415 -5.72 0.56 -5.77
N ALA A 416 -4.71 -0.21 -5.41
CA ALA A 416 -4.72 -1.67 -5.44
C ALA A 416 -5.26 -2.23 -4.13
N ASN A 417 -6.04 -3.31 -4.25
CA ASN A 417 -6.33 -4.19 -3.14
C ASN A 417 -5.14 -5.15 -2.95
N THR A 418 -4.64 -5.28 -1.73
CA THR A 418 -3.56 -6.18 -1.30
C THR A 418 -3.61 -6.25 0.22
N TYR A 419 -3.35 -7.40 0.84
CA TYR A 419 -3.26 -7.47 2.30
C TYR A 419 -2.06 -6.67 2.81
N ALA A 420 -2.29 -5.50 3.40
CA ALA A 420 -1.24 -4.72 4.04
C ALA A 420 -1.03 -5.09 5.52
N PHE A 421 -2.09 -5.55 6.18
CA PHE A 421 -2.12 -6.02 7.57
C PHE A 421 -3.13 -7.17 7.71
N ALA A 422 -3.17 -7.87 8.84
CA ALA A 422 -3.84 -9.17 8.92
C ALA A 422 -5.36 -9.15 8.67
N TYR A 423 -6.03 -8.04 8.98
CA TYR A 423 -7.49 -7.90 8.93
C TYR A 423 -7.95 -6.87 7.89
N ASP A 424 -7.17 -6.70 6.84
CA ASP A 424 -7.47 -5.78 5.73
C ASP A 424 -8.72 -6.21 4.92
N ASP A 425 -9.13 -7.47 5.09
CA ASP A 425 -10.35 -8.06 4.53
C ASP A 425 -11.62 -7.43 5.11
N ALA A 426 -11.59 -7.02 6.38
CA ALA A 426 -12.69 -6.28 6.99
C ALA A 426 -12.93 -4.93 6.30
N LEU A 427 -11.86 -4.31 5.78
CA LEU A 427 -11.94 -3.06 5.02
C LEU A 427 -12.29 -3.29 3.54
N GLY A 428 -12.28 -4.55 3.07
CA GLY A 428 -12.43 -4.91 1.67
C GLY A 428 -11.30 -4.42 0.78
N GLN A 429 -10.06 -4.33 1.32
CA GLN A 429 -8.87 -3.92 0.58
C GLN A 429 -7.82 -5.02 0.45
N ASP A 430 -8.08 -6.22 0.94
CA ASP A 430 -7.12 -7.33 1.02
C ASP A 430 -6.77 -7.98 -0.33
N GLY A 431 -7.70 -7.96 -1.27
CA GLY A 431 -7.46 -8.50 -2.61
C GLY A 431 -7.54 -10.01 -2.73
N THR A 432 -8.22 -10.72 -1.81
CA THR A 432 -8.46 -12.15 -1.97
C THR A 432 -9.40 -12.43 -3.14
N ILE A 433 -8.98 -13.31 -4.04
CA ILE A 433 -9.83 -13.86 -5.09
C ILE A 433 -10.34 -15.23 -4.64
N HIS A 434 -11.66 -15.42 -4.63
CA HIS A 434 -12.30 -16.71 -4.39
C HIS A 434 -12.85 -17.32 -5.68
N THR A 435 -12.48 -18.57 -5.96
CA THR A 435 -12.97 -19.37 -7.09
C THR A 435 -13.74 -20.59 -6.58
N PRO A 436 -15.06 -20.68 -6.82
CA PRO A 436 -15.80 -21.91 -6.48
C PRO A 436 -15.24 -23.13 -7.22
N TYR A 437 -15.30 -24.30 -6.58
CA TYR A 437 -14.69 -25.54 -7.09
C TYR A 437 -15.13 -25.89 -8.52
N ASP A 438 -16.44 -25.75 -8.83
CA ASP A 438 -17.00 -26.06 -10.14
C ASP A 438 -16.46 -25.17 -11.28
N ASN A 439 -15.84 -24.05 -10.93
CA ASN A 439 -15.28 -23.08 -11.86
C ASN A 439 -13.75 -23.11 -11.94
N ILE A 440 -13.07 -23.95 -11.14
CA ILE A 440 -11.61 -23.92 -10.96
C ILE A 440 -10.84 -24.10 -12.28
N ASN A 441 -11.36 -24.93 -13.20
CA ASN A 441 -10.72 -25.24 -14.48
C ASN A 441 -11.11 -24.29 -15.62
N GLN A 442 -12.15 -23.48 -15.43
CA GLN A 442 -12.62 -22.58 -16.49
C GLN A 442 -11.80 -21.29 -16.54
N HIS A 443 -11.19 -20.90 -15.41
CA HIS A 443 -10.51 -19.63 -15.27
C HIS A 443 -9.24 -19.80 -14.43
N PRO A 444 -8.05 -19.92 -15.04
CA PRO A 444 -6.80 -19.91 -14.29
C PRO A 444 -6.66 -18.62 -13.48
N ILE A 445 -6.01 -18.71 -12.32
CA ILE A 445 -5.46 -17.52 -11.68
C ILE A 445 -4.26 -17.09 -12.50
N ASN A 446 -4.30 -15.87 -13.06
CA ASN A 446 -3.16 -15.29 -13.73
C ASN A 446 -2.33 -14.52 -12.71
N ILE A 447 -1.06 -14.88 -12.55
CA ILE A 447 -0.11 -14.22 -11.67
C ILE A 447 0.94 -13.54 -12.54
N ILE A 448 1.15 -12.24 -12.34
CA ILE A 448 2.13 -11.46 -13.10
C ILE A 448 3.13 -10.88 -12.13
N PHE A 449 4.41 -11.14 -12.38
CA PHE A 449 5.53 -10.46 -11.72
C PHE A 449 5.86 -9.20 -12.52
N HIS A 450 5.70 -8.03 -11.94
CA HIS A 450 5.84 -6.74 -12.64
C HIS A 450 7.28 -6.22 -12.60
N PRO A 451 7.63 -5.24 -13.45
CA PRO A 451 8.99 -4.72 -13.57
C PRO A 451 9.61 -4.29 -12.23
N LEU A 452 10.86 -4.71 -12.01
CA LEU A 452 11.64 -4.33 -10.82
C LEU A 452 12.28 -2.95 -10.94
N VAL A 453 12.40 -2.44 -12.16
CA VAL A 453 12.94 -1.12 -12.48
C VAL A 453 12.04 -0.48 -13.52
N SER A 454 11.72 0.80 -13.35
CA SER A 454 11.01 1.56 -14.38
C SER A 454 11.85 1.61 -15.66
N LYS A 455 11.20 1.44 -16.82
CA LYS A 455 11.90 1.73 -18.08
C LYS A 455 12.22 3.24 -18.09
N SER A 456 13.29 3.65 -18.75
CA SER A 456 13.68 5.06 -18.87
C SER A 456 12.54 5.98 -19.35
N ASN A 457 11.57 5.42 -20.07
CA ASN A 457 10.39 6.12 -20.60
C ASN A 457 9.15 6.00 -19.70
N ASP A 458 9.15 5.09 -18.73
CA ASP A 458 8.07 4.86 -17.75
C ASP A 458 8.25 5.69 -16.49
N ILE A 459 9.41 6.33 -16.30
CA ILE A 459 9.55 7.43 -15.37
C ILE A 459 8.54 8.47 -15.86
N MET A 460 7.34 8.46 -15.26
CA MET A 460 6.45 9.61 -15.34
C MET A 460 7.38 10.78 -15.02
N PRO A 461 7.57 11.74 -15.94
CA PRO A 461 8.23 12.95 -15.56
C PRO A 461 7.45 13.39 -14.32
N VAL A 462 8.11 13.37 -13.16
CA VAL A 462 7.67 14.26 -12.09
C VAL A 462 7.54 15.56 -12.86
N ASN A 463 6.31 16.06 -12.98
CA ASN A 463 6.02 17.15 -13.89
C ASN A 463 6.58 18.43 -13.25
N THR A 464 7.89 18.46 -12.97
CA THR A 464 8.77 19.60 -13.12
C THR A 464 8.95 19.88 -14.61
N GLN A 465 7.87 19.83 -15.40
CA GLN A 465 7.84 20.70 -16.56
C GLN A 465 7.91 22.10 -15.98
N ALA A 466 8.89 22.87 -16.46
CA ALA A 466 9.22 24.18 -15.94
C ALA A 466 7.93 24.95 -15.67
N VAL A 467 7.72 25.33 -14.41
CA VAL A 467 6.72 26.33 -14.08
C VAL A 467 7.22 27.60 -14.77
N GLU A 468 6.60 27.97 -15.89
CA GLU A 468 6.91 29.24 -16.52
C GLU A 468 6.28 30.33 -15.67
N SER A 469 7.13 31.06 -14.94
CA SER A 469 6.73 32.29 -14.28
C SER A 469 7.22 33.48 -15.10
N SER A 470 6.33 34.38 -15.47
CA SER A 470 6.69 35.69 -16.01
C SER A 470 6.11 36.79 -15.14
N TYR A 471 6.84 37.89 -15.01
CA TYR A 471 6.39 39.08 -14.28
C TYR A 471 6.52 40.27 -15.20
N SER A 472 5.41 40.96 -15.44
CA SER A 472 5.40 42.20 -16.20
C SER A 472 4.27 43.09 -15.69
N ASN A 473 4.50 44.41 -15.59
CA ASN A 473 3.48 45.38 -15.19
C ASN A 473 2.75 45.03 -13.87
N LYS A 474 3.50 44.54 -12.86
CA LYS A 474 2.98 44.09 -11.55
C LYS A 474 2.12 42.82 -11.57
N GLU A 475 1.88 42.22 -12.72
CA GLU A 475 1.19 40.93 -12.86
C GLU A 475 2.21 39.79 -12.82
N LEU A 476 2.08 38.88 -11.85
CA LEU A 476 2.78 37.59 -11.86
C LEU A 476 1.88 36.59 -12.59
N THR A 477 2.40 36.05 -13.71
CA THR A 477 1.77 34.98 -14.46
C THR A 477 2.49 33.67 -14.16
N ILE A 478 1.75 32.67 -13.68
CA ILE A 478 2.25 31.31 -13.49
C ILE A 478 1.55 30.42 -14.52
N LYS A 479 2.31 29.71 -15.34
CA LYS A 479 1.78 28.71 -16.26
C LYS A 479 2.26 27.32 -15.86
N ILE A 480 1.31 26.41 -15.77
CA ILE A 480 1.57 25.00 -15.48
C ILE A 480 0.89 24.17 -16.56
N PRO A 481 1.64 23.30 -17.27
CA PRO A 481 1.07 22.35 -18.20
C PRO A 481 0.02 21.48 -17.49
N LYS A 482 -1.12 21.30 -18.12
CA LYS A 482 -2.23 20.49 -17.60
C LYS A 482 -1.69 19.08 -17.33
N PRO A 483 -1.87 18.51 -16.12
CA PRO A 483 -1.34 17.20 -15.80
C PRO A 483 -1.92 16.15 -16.75
N ILE A 484 -1.04 15.46 -17.48
CA ILE A 484 -1.40 14.33 -18.34
C ILE A 484 -1.35 13.08 -17.46
N GLY A 485 -2.41 12.86 -16.68
CA GLY A 485 -2.56 11.65 -15.86
C GLY A 485 -3.34 10.55 -16.60
N PRO A 486 -3.11 9.26 -16.29
CA PRO A 486 -3.85 8.12 -16.86
C PRO A 486 -5.29 7.98 -16.36
N ALA A 487 -5.79 8.91 -15.52
CA ALA A 487 -7.19 8.96 -15.15
C ALA A 487 -8.03 9.44 -16.35
N GLN A 488 -8.36 8.54 -17.27
CA GLN A 488 -9.31 8.79 -18.36
C GLN A 488 -10.71 9.19 -17.85
N SER A 489 -10.97 9.09 -16.54
CA SER A 489 -12.27 9.35 -15.90
C SER A 489 -12.36 10.67 -15.11
N ALA A 490 -11.34 11.53 -15.08
CA ALA A 490 -11.42 12.81 -14.33
C ALA A 490 -11.17 14.02 -15.23
N LYS A 491 -12.20 14.86 -15.40
CA LYS A 491 -12.02 16.18 -16.03
C LYS A 491 -11.44 17.13 -14.99
N VAL A 492 -10.18 17.54 -15.15
CA VAL A 492 -9.60 18.63 -14.36
C VAL A 492 -10.36 19.91 -14.72
N GLU A 493 -11.19 20.40 -13.80
CA GLU A 493 -12.04 21.59 -13.96
C GLU A 493 -11.34 22.87 -13.47
N GLY A 494 -10.30 22.74 -12.65
CA GLY A 494 -9.50 23.86 -12.20
C GLY A 494 -8.30 23.45 -11.36
N LEU A 495 -7.38 24.37 -11.18
CA LEU A 495 -6.28 24.27 -10.23
C LEU A 495 -6.37 25.45 -9.26
N GLU A 496 -6.17 25.19 -7.97
CA GLU A 496 -6.17 26.22 -6.93
C GLU A 496 -4.75 26.43 -6.39
N LEU A 497 -4.36 27.71 -6.25
CA LEU A 497 -3.11 28.14 -5.65
C LEU A 497 -3.35 28.70 -4.24
N ARG A 498 -2.59 28.22 -3.26
CA ARG A 498 -2.59 28.77 -1.89
C ARG A 498 -1.32 29.57 -1.63
N PHE A 499 -1.46 30.73 -0.98
CA PHE A 499 -0.35 31.54 -0.48
C PHE A 499 -0.29 31.49 1.05
N GLY A 500 0.73 30.82 1.60
CA GLY A 500 0.97 30.77 3.05
C GLY A 500 -0.10 30.00 3.84
N ASN A 501 -0.15 30.24 5.15
CA ASN A 501 -0.98 29.47 6.08
C ASN A 501 -2.45 29.93 6.16
N LYS A 502 -2.81 31.08 5.58
CA LYS A 502 -4.22 31.53 5.52
C LYS A 502 -4.93 30.85 4.34
N GLY A 503 -6.20 30.51 4.52
CA GLY A 503 -6.96 29.60 3.66
C GLY A 503 -7.46 30.20 2.34
N ASP A 504 -6.81 31.23 1.81
CA ASP A 504 -7.25 31.90 0.58
C ASP A 504 -6.66 31.19 -0.64
N TYR A 505 -7.54 30.70 -1.51
CA TYR A 505 -7.18 30.00 -2.75
C TYR A 505 -7.49 30.87 -3.97
N ILE A 506 -6.54 30.99 -4.89
CA ILE A 506 -6.73 31.66 -6.18
C ILE A 506 -7.01 30.58 -7.24
N LYS A 507 -8.18 30.65 -7.86
CA LYS A 507 -8.54 29.77 -8.99
C LYS A 507 -7.84 30.22 -10.26
N GLY A 508 -7.14 29.29 -10.90
CA GLY A 508 -6.53 29.51 -12.21
C GLY A 508 -7.50 29.22 -13.35
N SER A 509 -7.26 29.82 -14.51
CA SER A 509 -7.97 29.47 -15.74
C SER A 509 -7.20 28.40 -16.51
N CYS A 510 -7.84 27.28 -16.82
CA CYS A 510 -7.22 26.21 -17.62
C CYS A 510 -7.77 26.20 -19.05
N VAL A 511 -6.88 26.30 -20.05
CA VAL A 511 -7.23 26.25 -21.47
C VAL A 511 -6.44 25.14 -22.16
N LYS A 512 -7.16 24.13 -22.70
CA LYS A 512 -6.64 22.94 -23.40
C LYS A 512 -5.55 22.16 -22.66
N ASN A 513 -4.31 22.66 -22.69
CA ASN A 513 -3.09 21.97 -22.24
C ASN A 513 -2.32 22.75 -21.18
N GLU A 514 -2.78 23.93 -20.77
CA GLU A 514 -2.10 24.76 -19.77
C GLU A 514 -3.12 25.37 -18.81
N CYS A 515 -2.71 25.52 -17.55
CA CYS A 515 -3.40 26.31 -16.55
C CYS A 515 -2.58 27.55 -16.26
N GLU A 516 -3.23 28.70 -16.34
CA GLU A 516 -2.62 30.01 -16.12
C GLU A 516 -3.27 30.66 -14.90
N TRP A 517 -2.42 31.26 -14.06
CA TRP A 517 -2.83 32.16 -12.99
C TRP A 517 -2.19 33.51 -13.21
N LYS A 518 -3.01 34.54 -13.09
CA LYS A 518 -2.59 35.94 -13.15
C LYS A 518 -3.07 36.62 -11.91
N PHE A 519 -2.18 37.29 -11.21
CA PHE A 519 -2.54 38.15 -10.09
C PHE A 519 -1.60 39.34 -10.01
N ASN A 520 -2.13 40.46 -9.54
CA ASN A 520 -1.34 41.62 -9.23
C ASN A 520 -0.59 41.34 -7.92
N VAL A 521 0.72 41.49 -7.92
CA VAL A 521 1.56 41.25 -6.74
C VAL A 521 1.21 42.20 -5.60
N GLU A 522 0.63 43.38 -5.90
CA GLU A 522 0.15 44.32 -4.88
C GLU A 522 -1.10 43.83 -4.13
N ASP A 523 -1.83 42.86 -4.69
CA ASP A 523 -2.99 42.25 -4.03
C ASP A 523 -2.58 41.10 -3.09
N LEU A 524 -1.31 40.67 -3.14
CA LEU A 524 -0.80 39.68 -2.20
C LEU A 524 -0.64 40.32 -0.82
N PRO A 525 -1.06 39.63 0.26
CA PRO A 525 -0.91 40.16 1.61
C PRO A 525 0.57 40.42 1.88
N ASN A 526 0.91 41.67 2.24
CA ASN A 526 2.30 42.08 2.47
C ASN A 526 2.97 41.09 3.44
N PRO A 527 3.99 40.33 3.02
CA PRO A 527 4.65 39.40 3.93
C PRO A 527 5.32 40.27 4.99
N SER A 528 5.14 39.97 6.27
CA SER A 528 6.03 40.53 7.28
C SER A 528 7.47 40.23 6.85
N GLU A 529 8.37 41.20 6.94
CA GLU A 529 9.79 41.03 6.61
C GLU A 529 10.25 39.65 7.10
N ASN A 530 10.67 38.78 6.15
CA ASN A 530 11.13 37.39 6.35
C ASN A 530 10.14 36.22 6.16
N GLN A 531 8.98 36.38 5.49
CA GLN A 531 8.15 35.24 5.08
C GLN A 531 8.32 34.87 3.59
N SER A 532 8.56 33.59 3.32
CA SER A 532 8.47 33.01 1.96
C SER A 532 7.07 32.47 1.69
N TYR A 533 6.59 32.62 0.45
CA TYR A 533 5.34 32.00 0.03
C TYR A 533 5.58 30.55 -0.39
N MET A 534 4.86 29.61 0.23
CA MET A 534 4.79 28.24 -0.25
C MET A 534 3.64 28.11 -1.25
N LEU A 535 3.94 27.65 -2.46
CA LEU A 535 2.93 27.40 -3.48
C LEU A 535 2.44 25.96 -3.34
N SER A 536 1.15 25.81 -3.07
CA SER A 536 0.46 24.52 -3.07
C SER A 536 -0.53 24.49 -4.22
N ILE A 537 -0.37 23.54 -5.14
CA ILE A 537 -1.28 23.35 -6.28
C ILE A 537 -2.18 22.16 -5.96
N ARG A 538 -3.51 22.36 -5.96
CA ARG A 538 -4.49 21.26 -5.83
C ARG A 538 -5.26 21.09 -7.14
N THR A 539 -5.54 19.83 -7.50
CA THR A 539 -6.39 19.50 -8.64
C THR A 539 -7.85 19.42 -8.22
N LEU A 540 -8.70 20.18 -8.92
CA LEU A 540 -10.15 20.04 -8.82
C LEU A 540 -10.63 19.18 -9.99
N GLY A 541 -11.11 17.98 -9.69
CA GLY A 541 -11.71 17.07 -10.67
C GLY A 541 -13.20 16.87 -10.43
N LYS A 542 -13.92 16.48 -11.47
CA LYS A 542 -15.15 15.69 -11.32
C LYS A 542 -14.91 14.29 -11.81
N ASP A 543 -15.35 13.32 -11.03
CA ASP A 543 -15.47 11.92 -11.45
C ASP A 543 -16.51 11.85 -12.57
N ILE A 544 -16.10 11.36 -13.75
CA ILE A 544 -16.97 11.25 -14.94
C ILE A 544 -18.06 10.19 -14.72
N GLU A 545 -17.82 9.16 -13.89
CA GLU A 545 -18.81 8.10 -13.66
C GLU A 545 -19.87 8.49 -12.64
N ASN A 546 -19.49 9.28 -11.62
CA ASN A 546 -20.37 9.57 -10.48
C ASN A 546 -20.77 11.05 -10.31
N GLY A 547 -20.18 11.97 -11.10
CA GLY A 547 -20.45 13.40 -11.02
C GLY A 547 -19.95 14.10 -9.75
N ASN A 548 -19.31 13.36 -8.84
CA ASN A 548 -18.79 13.87 -7.58
C ASN A 548 -17.51 14.70 -7.78
N ASN A 549 -17.36 15.74 -6.97
CA ASN A 549 -16.13 16.51 -6.90
C ASN A 549 -15.02 15.64 -6.27
N VAL A 550 -13.89 15.49 -6.97
CA VAL A 550 -12.69 14.80 -6.49
C VAL A 550 -11.61 15.85 -6.29
N ILE A 551 -11.04 15.91 -5.09
CA ILE A 551 -9.92 16.79 -4.75
C ILE A 551 -8.65 15.91 -4.75
N GLY A 552 -7.72 16.18 -5.68
CA GLY A 552 -6.42 15.50 -5.69
C GLY A 552 -5.42 16.16 -4.74
N ASP A 553 -4.45 15.37 -4.28
CA ASP A 553 -3.41 15.82 -3.35
C ASP A 553 -2.63 17.04 -3.87
N ALA A 554 -2.20 17.88 -2.94
CA ALA A 554 -1.38 19.04 -3.22
C ALA A 554 0.04 18.64 -3.64
N VAL A 555 0.52 19.16 -4.77
CA VAL A 555 1.95 19.10 -5.11
C VAL A 555 2.60 20.41 -4.67
N PRO A 556 3.61 20.40 -3.79
CA PRO A 556 4.41 21.59 -3.51
C PRO A 556 5.24 21.95 -4.74
N ALA A 557 5.15 23.19 -5.18
CA ALA A 557 6.00 23.75 -6.23
C ALA A 557 6.74 24.98 -5.68
N TYR A 558 7.98 25.19 -6.09
CA TYR A 558 8.77 26.37 -5.72
C TYR A 558 8.99 27.22 -6.97
N ILE A 559 8.63 28.49 -6.91
CA ILE A 559 8.79 29.45 -8.02
C ILE A 559 10.05 30.27 -7.79
N SER A 560 10.88 30.43 -8.81
CA SER A 560 11.93 31.44 -8.82
C SER A 560 11.32 32.81 -9.11
N ALA A 561 11.44 33.76 -8.17
CA ALA A 561 10.99 35.12 -8.41
C ALA A 561 11.87 35.82 -9.49
N PRO A 562 11.28 36.57 -10.42
CA PRO A 562 12.05 37.39 -11.37
C PRO A 562 12.77 38.57 -10.69
N ASN A 563 13.94 38.92 -11.23
CA ASN A 563 14.94 39.82 -10.64
C ASN A 563 14.48 41.24 -10.26
N ASP A 564 13.34 41.70 -10.76
CA ASP A 564 12.85 43.07 -10.50
C ASP A 564 12.14 43.22 -9.14
N LEU A 565 11.74 42.12 -8.50
CA LEU A 565 11.21 42.11 -7.12
C LEU A 565 12.32 42.28 -6.06
N ILE A 566 13.55 41.88 -6.39
CA ILE A 566 14.71 41.88 -5.46
C ILE A 566 15.22 43.30 -5.18
N LYS A 567 14.95 44.26 -6.08
CA LYS A 567 15.44 45.64 -5.92
C LYS A 567 14.69 46.46 -4.88
N ASN A 568 13.44 46.12 -4.56
CA ASN A 568 12.61 46.93 -3.66
C ASN A 568 12.30 46.24 -2.33
N TYR A 569 12.47 44.92 -2.21
CA TYR A 569 12.09 44.17 -1.00
C TYR A 569 13.02 42.96 -0.74
N GLY A 570 14.24 43.21 -0.26
CA GLY A 570 15.09 42.21 0.42
C GLY A 570 15.68 41.07 -0.44
N HIS A 571 16.67 40.39 0.12
CA HIS A 571 17.43 39.31 -0.52
C HIS A 571 16.59 38.05 -0.77
N TYR A 572 16.68 37.47 -1.98
CA TYR A 572 16.13 36.15 -2.30
C TYR A 572 17.26 35.22 -2.76
N SER A 573 17.31 34.00 -2.22
CA SER A 573 18.24 32.93 -2.63
C SER A 573 17.50 31.88 -3.45
N VAL A 574 18.14 31.34 -4.49
CA VAL A 574 17.65 30.26 -5.34
C VAL A 574 18.26 28.94 -4.86
N MET A 575 17.44 27.92 -4.58
CA MET A 575 17.89 26.57 -4.17
C MET A 575 17.09 25.46 -4.88
N LEU A 576 17.81 24.44 -5.33
CA LEU A 576 17.30 23.13 -5.78
C LEU A 576 17.29 22.14 -4.59
N PRO A 577 16.57 21.00 -4.66
CA PRO A 577 16.06 20.32 -3.48
C PRO A 577 17.17 19.63 -2.67
N ALA A 578 17.56 20.25 -1.56
CA ALA A 578 18.13 19.62 -0.39
C ALA A 578 17.74 20.46 0.83
N GLY A 579 17.33 19.80 1.92
CA GLY A 579 16.58 20.40 3.02
C GLY A 579 17.24 21.59 3.72
N TYR A 580 16.42 22.42 4.38
CA TYR A 580 16.89 23.49 5.26
C TYR A 580 16.18 23.48 6.62
N SER A 581 16.95 23.89 7.63
CA SER A 581 16.50 24.55 8.87
C SER A 581 17.29 25.86 9.03
N TYR A 582 16.68 26.85 9.68
CA TYR A 582 17.19 28.21 9.91
C TYR A 582 18.26 28.29 11.02
N ALA A 583 19.13 29.29 10.91
CA ALA A 583 20.15 29.65 11.89
C ALA A 583 19.57 30.55 13.01
N SER A 584 19.76 30.12 14.25
CA SER A 584 19.98 31.00 15.40
C SER A 584 21.23 30.49 16.12
N ASP A 585 22.05 31.40 16.64
CA ASP A 585 23.36 31.12 17.22
C ASP A 585 23.33 29.94 18.22
N ASN A 586 24.07 28.88 17.86
CA ASN A 586 24.27 27.59 18.55
C ASN A 586 23.37 26.41 18.12
N ILE A 587 23.82 25.63 17.12
CA ILE A 587 23.93 24.14 17.05
C ILE A 587 23.94 23.66 15.57
N ARG A 588 24.63 22.53 15.34
CA ARG A 588 25.06 21.89 14.07
C ARG A 588 24.05 21.86 12.90
N GLU A 589 24.55 22.20 11.71
CA GLU A 589 23.86 22.24 10.41
C GLU A 589 23.79 20.85 9.70
N PRO A 590 22.84 20.62 8.75
CA PRO A 590 22.58 19.31 8.17
C PRO A 590 23.53 18.90 7.05
N ASN A 591 23.78 17.59 6.93
CA ASN A 591 24.56 16.96 5.87
C ASN A 591 23.70 16.67 4.64
N VAL A 592 24.13 17.13 3.46
CA VAL A 592 23.61 16.67 2.16
C VAL A 592 24.57 15.62 1.61
N MET A 593 24.09 14.39 1.40
CA MET A 593 24.87 13.36 0.71
C MET A 593 24.73 13.56 -0.81
N LEU A 594 25.83 13.90 -1.48
CA LEU A 594 25.92 13.83 -2.93
C LEU A 594 26.11 12.36 -3.37
N PRO A 595 25.48 11.92 -4.47
CA PRO A 595 25.75 10.60 -5.03
C PRO A 595 27.23 10.51 -5.43
N MET A 596 27.90 9.43 -5.01
CA MET A 596 29.29 9.18 -5.40
C MET A 596 29.37 8.68 -6.84
N ASN A 597 30.48 8.99 -7.52
CA ASN A 597 30.76 8.61 -8.91
C ASN A 597 29.86 9.23 -9.98
N GLU A 598 29.13 10.31 -9.68
CA GLU A 598 28.35 11.00 -10.69
C GLU A 598 29.05 12.25 -11.23
N ILE A 599 28.84 12.51 -12.52
CA ILE A 599 29.12 13.79 -13.14
C ILE A 599 27.88 14.65 -12.92
N ILE A 600 28.02 15.68 -12.08
CA ILE A 600 26.91 16.58 -11.76
C ILE A 600 27.11 17.87 -12.55
N GLN A 601 26.13 18.22 -13.37
CA GLN A 601 26.09 19.51 -14.06
C GLN A 601 25.09 20.44 -13.38
N PHE A 602 25.51 21.67 -13.10
CA PHE A 602 24.62 22.72 -12.62
C PHE A 602 24.96 24.04 -13.31
N SER A 603 23.95 24.87 -13.48
CA SER A 603 24.06 26.16 -14.14
C SER A 603 23.98 27.28 -13.10
N ILE A 604 24.99 28.14 -13.04
CA ILE A 604 25.02 29.35 -12.22
C ILE A 604 24.81 30.54 -13.13
N THR A 605 23.80 31.37 -12.87
CA THR A 605 23.52 32.58 -13.66
C THR A 605 23.79 33.83 -12.84
N SER A 606 24.68 34.70 -13.34
CA SER A 606 25.01 35.99 -12.73
C SER A 606 24.58 37.15 -13.63
N PRO A 607 24.12 38.30 -13.06
CA PRO A 607 23.75 39.48 -13.83
C PRO A 607 24.88 40.07 -14.68
N LYS A 608 26.14 39.85 -14.31
CA LYS A 608 27.31 40.42 -15.01
C LYS A 608 27.94 39.46 -16.02
N SER A 609 27.86 38.14 -15.79
CA SER A 609 28.60 37.13 -16.56
C SER A 609 27.71 36.13 -17.33
N GLY A 610 26.39 36.22 -17.20
CA GLY A 610 25.44 35.31 -17.86
C GLY A 610 25.35 33.95 -17.18
N THR A 611 24.77 32.96 -17.87
CA THR A 611 24.69 31.57 -17.39
C THR A 611 25.99 30.83 -17.65
N ARG A 612 26.55 30.22 -16.61
CA ARG A 612 27.73 29.35 -16.64
C ARG A 612 27.34 27.95 -16.22
N VAL A 613 27.69 26.96 -17.03
CA VAL A 613 27.50 25.54 -16.69
C VAL A 613 28.78 25.03 -16.03
N CYS A 614 28.69 24.66 -14.76
CA CYS A 614 29.75 23.99 -14.04
C CYS A 614 29.48 22.48 -14.04
N THR A 615 30.51 21.71 -14.35
CA THR A 615 30.47 20.24 -14.29
C THR A 615 31.46 19.80 -13.22
N ILE A 616 31.00 19.03 -12.24
CA ILE A 616 31.86 18.45 -11.21
C ILE A 616 31.82 16.93 -11.29
N GLN A 617 32.92 16.29 -10.92
CA GLN A 617 33.00 14.85 -10.72
C GLN A 617 33.43 14.58 -9.28
N THR A 618 32.58 13.88 -8.54
CA THR A 618 32.84 13.49 -7.14
C THR A 618 33.70 12.21 -7.08
N SER A 619 34.63 12.11 -6.13
CA SER A 619 35.50 10.94 -5.96
C SER A 619 34.88 9.81 -5.13
N THR A 620 35.50 8.62 -5.21
CA THR A 620 35.10 7.39 -4.51
C THR A 620 35.60 7.28 -3.06
N ASP A 621 36.45 8.21 -2.60
CA ASP A 621 37.12 8.06 -1.31
C ASP A 621 36.28 8.67 -0.17
N TYR A 622 35.58 7.81 0.57
CA TYR A 622 34.79 8.19 1.75
C TYR A 622 35.60 8.85 2.86
N LYS A 623 36.92 8.65 2.92
CA LYS A 623 37.77 9.27 3.95
C LYS A 623 38.18 10.68 3.58
N ASN A 624 38.21 11.01 2.29
CA ASN A 624 38.59 12.31 1.76
C ASN A 624 37.75 12.62 0.51
N PRO A 625 36.46 12.97 0.67
CA PRO A 625 35.63 13.30 -0.48
C PRO A 625 36.25 14.49 -1.22
N THR A 626 36.55 14.29 -2.50
CA THR A 626 37.07 15.32 -3.39
C THR A 626 36.09 15.50 -4.55
N ALA A 627 35.93 16.74 -5.00
CA ALA A 627 35.23 17.04 -6.24
C ALA A 627 36.21 17.78 -7.14
N ASN A 628 36.29 17.34 -8.40
CA ASN A 628 37.08 18.00 -9.41
C ASN A 628 36.16 18.71 -10.39
N ILE A 629 36.51 19.92 -10.80
CA ILE A 629 35.84 20.59 -11.91
C ILE A 629 36.28 19.90 -13.19
N VAL A 630 35.30 19.42 -13.96
CA VAL A 630 35.53 18.80 -15.26
C VAL A 630 35.12 19.81 -16.32
N GLY A 631 36.08 20.60 -16.81
CA GLY A 631 35.85 21.61 -17.84
C GLY A 631 36.01 23.06 -17.36
N ASN A 632 35.20 23.95 -17.92
CA ASN A 632 35.36 25.41 -17.99
C ASN A 632 36.03 26.08 -16.76
N ASN A 633 37.07 26.90 -17.00
CA ASN A 633 37.93 27.52 -15.99
C ASN A 633 37.25 28.61 -15.13
N ASP A 634 35.97 28.88 -15.37
CA ASP A 634 35.19 29.93 -14.70
C ASP A 634 34.50 29.45 -13.41
N CYS A 635 34.68 28.20 -13.01
CA CYS A 635 34.15 27.66 -11.76
C CYS A 635 35.29 27.44 -10.75
N TYR A 636 34.99 27.51 -9.45
CA TYR A 636 35.93 27.14 -8.39
C TYR A 636 35.26 26.22 -7.37
N ILE A 637 36.05 25.33 -6.78
CA ILE A 637 35.65 24.47 -5.68
C ILE A 637 36.43 24.91 -4.45
N ALA A 638 35.74 25.18 -3.35
CA ALA A 638 36.32 25.46 -2.05
C ALA A 638 36.03 24.28 -1.12
N THR A 639 37.07 23.63 -0.61
CA THR A 639 36.92 22.57 0.40
C THR A 639 37.13 23.14 1.80
N GLY A 640 36.15 22.96 2.69
CA GLY A 640 36.24 23.33 4.10
C GLY A 640 36.92 22.26 4.94
N ALA A 641 37.49 22.65 6.09
CA ALA A 641 38.25 21.77 7.00
C ALA A 641 37.46 20.55 7.55
N ASN A 642 36.14 20.53 7.37
CA ASN A 642 35.23 19.46 7.82
C ASN A 642 34.70 18.59 6.67
N GLY A 643 35.34 18.61 5.48
CA GLY A 643 34.93 17.80 4.33
C GLY A 643 33.79 18.39 3.48
N TYR A 644 33.43 19.66 3.72
CA TYR A 644 32.42 20.36 2.94
C TYR A 644 32.99 20.85 1.60
N ILE A 645 32.21 20.74 0.54
CA ILE A 645 32.56 21.20 -0.80
C ILE A 645 31.62 22.36 -1.18
N GLY A 646 32.13 23.58 -1.12
CA GLY A 646 31.47 24.76 -1.70
C GLY A 646 31.83 24.90 -3.16
N ILE A 647 30.87 25.27 -4.01
CA ILE A 647 31.11 25.47 -5.44
C ILE A 647 30.61 26.84 -5.86
N GLY A 648 31.45 27.59 -6.56
CA GLY A 648 31.13 28.92 -7.06
C GLY A 648 31.56 29.11 -8.51
N ALA A 649 31.08 30.18 -9.12
CA ALA A 649 31.56 30.68 -10.40
C ALA A 649 32.21 32.06 -10.18
N PHE A 650 33.23 32.37 -10.98
CA PHE A 650 33.90 33.67 -10.99
C PHE A 650 33.04 34.77 -11.66
#